data_AF-A0A4Q4RZN7-F1
#
_entry.id   AF-A0A4Q4RZN7-F1
#
_cell.length_a   1.000
_cell.length_b   1.000
_cell.length_c   1.000
_cell.angle_alpha   90.00
_cell.angle_beta   90.00
_cell.angle_gamma   90.00
#
_symmetry.space_group_name_H-M   'P 1'
#
loop_
_entity.id
_entity.type
_entity.pdbx_description
1 polymer ?
#
loop_
_entity_poly.entity_id
_entity_poly.type
_entity_poly.pdbx_seq_one_letter_code
_entity_poly.pdbx_strand_id
1 'polypeptide(L)'
;MGKTNRAARKAGGGAQPKAQFATKAVFETTKKKEVGVSDLTLISKVSNEAINENLKKRFENGEIYTYIGHVLVSVNPFRDLGIYTDQVLESYKGKNRLEVPPHVFAIAESAYYNMNAYKENQCVIISGESGAGKTEAAKRLMQYIANVSGGSNSSIQEIKDMVLATNPLLESFGNAKTLRNNNSSRFGKYLEIHFNAQGEPVGANINNYLLEKTRVTGQITNERNFHIFYQFTKAASSQYREIFGLQQPQAYLYTSKSKCFDVPGIDDHAEFDDTLNAMKVIGLPQAEQDNIFRMLAAILWLGNVTFREDDSGNAAIVDQSVVDFVAYLLEVDSAHVNKALTIRVMETSRGGRRGSVYDVPLNCAQAGAVRDALSKGIYFNLFDWIVERVNVSLKARGATAQSIGILDIYGFEIFEKNSFEQLCINYVNEKLQQIFIQLTLKAEQEEYEREQIKWTPIKYFDNKIVCDLIEEKRPPGVFAALNDACATAHADPTAADQTFVQRLNALSSNPNFTPRQGQFVIKHYAGEVSYAIDGMTDKNKDQLLKDLLNLLGQSSNTFVHTLFPNQVDQDNRRRPPTAGDKIKASANDLVTTLMQARPSYIRTIKPNENKSPKEFTDANVLHQVKYLGLQENVRIRRAGFASRQTFDKFVERFFLLSPKCSYAGEYTWTGDYETGAKQILKDTNIPAEEFQIGTTKVFIKTPETLFALETMRDKYWHNMAIRIQRAWRNYLRYRTECAVRIQRFWRKLNGGKEFIEWRDQGHKILQGRKERRRYSLIGSRRFMGDYLGIGNKGGPGEVIAGAIGISSNEEVPFSCRAEVLVSKLGRSSKPEARSLILTKKNVYLVKQVMVNRQVQIQAERTIPVGAIKMISCSTLKDDWFSIGAGSPTEPDPLVNCVFKTEFFTQLTNVLRGSLTLQIGETIQYNKKPGKPAQVKVVKDPAVPRDDLYKSGTIHTGPGEPPNSVSKPTPKGKQIAAKPITKGKLLRPGGPGGGPSKLASRPAQPRAVPTPAAAQPRAVPQPEVSQARPVPAPVAALSNGMGAHARTASAGSSRTPPPPPPPPAAPAQPKEPRYKALYDFAGQSAGELSLGKDEIILVTQKEGNGWWLASRLDKSASGWAPSAYLEEVVQRAAAPPPPPAPPARPANGKPKPPAPPAKRPAARKAVNGDSGRDSGYSGSGGSTMESARDSSGSIAGGLAEALRQRQAAMHGRKQEDW
;
A
#
# COMPACT_ATOMS: atom_id res chain seq x y z
N MET A 1 -73.14 -1.37 -8.40
CA MET A 1 -74.33 -1.82 -7.63
C MET A 1 -73.87 -2.79 -6.52
N GLY A 2 -74.61 -2.95 -5.41
CA GLY A 2 -74.30 -3.92 -4.32
C GLY A 2 -72.99 -3.63 -3.55
N LYS A 3 -72.93 -2.88 -2.44
CA LYS A 3 -73.53 -3.03 -1.10
C LYS A 3 -73.16 -4.32 -0.32
N THR A 4 -72.13 -4.20 0.52
CA THR A 4 -72.07 -4.57 1.96
C THR A 4 -72.61 -5.92 2.46
N ASN A 5 -71.79 -6.66 3.24
CA ASN A 5 -72.18 -7.00 4.62
C ASN A 5 -71.00 -7.31 5.58
N ARG A 6 -71.30 -7.64 6.85
CA ARG A 6 -70.38 -7.63 8.01
C ARG A 6 -70.57 -8.85 8.93
N ALA A 7 -69.48 -9.29 9.58
CA ALA A 7 -69.42 -10.07 10.84
C ALA A 7 -69.72 -11.61 10.90
N ALA A 8 -68.65 -12.38 11.13
CA ALA A 8 -68.38 -13.17 12.37
C ALA A 8 -68.82 -14.65 12.57
N ARG A 9 -67.82 -15.40 13.12
CA ARG A 9 -67.85 -16.51 14.13
C ARG A 9 -67.85 -18.00 13.70
N LYS A 10 -66.93 -18.71 14.39
CA LYS A 10 -66.66 -20.16 14.53
C LYS A 10 -65.84 -20.82 13.40
N ALA A 11 -65.05 -21.88 13.64
CA ALA A 11 -64.12 -22.29 14.73
C ALA A 11 -63.81 -23.80 14.56
N GLY A 12 -62.55 -24.21 14.73
CA GLY A 12 -62.13 -25.62 14.71
C GLY A 12 -61.27 -26.00 13.50
N GLY A 13 -60.13 -26.64 13.74
CA GLY A 13 -59.15 -27.04 12.71
C GLY A 13 -57.72 -26.71 13.15
N GLY A 14 -57.00 -27.72 13.65
CA GLY A 14 -55.61 -27.55 14.10
C GLY A 14 -54.62 -27.52 12.93
N ALA A 15 -53.66 -26.60 12.96
CA ALA A 15 -52.58 -26.51 11.98
C ALA A 15 -51.21 -26.61 12.65
N GLN A 16 -50.33 -27.47 12.11
CA GLN A 16 -48.93 -27.54 12.52
C GLN A 16 -48.19 -26.25 12.14
N PRO A 17 -47.19 -25.80 12.93
CA PRO A 17 -46.38 -24.63 12.58
C PRO A 17 -45.45 -24.94 11.41
N LYS A 18 -45.85 -24.58 10.18
CA LYS A 18 -44.95 -24.58 9.01
C LYS A 18 -43.78 -23.63 9.27
N ALA A 19 -42.56 -24.16 9.23
CA ALA A 19 -41.34 -23.36 9.35
C ALA A 19 -41.22 -22.38 8.16
N GLN A 20 -41.14 -21.08 8.45
CA GLN A 20 -40.91 -20.05 7.44
C GLN A 20 -39.40 -19.86 7.19
N PHE A 21 -38.87 -20.64 6.25
CA PHE A 21 -37.58 -20.38 5.61
C PHE A 21 -37.70 -20.59 4.08
N ALA A 22 -36.71 -20.10 3.33
CA ALA A 22 -36.65 -20.11 1.87
C ALA A 22 -37.75 -19.29 1.13
N THR A 23 -37.78 -17.98 1.38
CA THR A 23 -37.90 -17.06 0.22
C THR A 23 -36.70 -17.34 -0.71
N LYS A 24 -36.92 -17.39 -2.03
CA LYS A 24 -35.82 -17.52 -3.01
C LYS A 24 -34.75 -16.45 -2.75
N ALA A 25 -33.47 -16.79 -2.92
CA ALA A 25 -32.36 -15.86 -2.74
C ALA A 25 -32.44 -14.74 -3.80
N VAL A 26 -33.02 -13.61 -3.41
CA VAL A 26 -32.97 -12.37 -4.20
C VAL A 26 -31.58 -11.77 -4.01
N PHE A 27 -30.90 -11.47 -5.12
CA PHE A 27 -29.59 -10.82 -5.14
C PHE A 27 -29.58 -9.57 -4.24
N GLU A 28 -28.66 -9.47 -3.28
CA GLU A 28 -28.50 -8.27 -2.47
C GLU A 28 -27.93 -7.13 -3.36
N THR A 29 -28.80 -6.19 -3.75
CA THR A 29 -28.53 -5.08 -4.69
C THR A 29 -27.64 -3.96 -4.12
N THR A 30 -26.81 -4.29 -3.12
CA THR A 30 -25.94 -3.37 -2.37
C THR A 30 -24.47 -3.40 -2.81
N LYS A 31 -24.05 -4.38 -3.62
CA LYS A 31 -22.77 -4.26 -4.36
C LYS A 31 -22.87 -3.14 -5.41
N LYS A 32 -21.74 -2.49 -5.74
CA LYS A 32 -21.62 -1.64 -6.94
C LYS A 32 -22.18 -2.41 -8.15
N LYS A 33 -22.82 -1.71 -9.09
CA LYS A 33 -23.07 -2.28 -10.44
C LYS A 33 -21.72 -2.66 -11.04
N GLU A 34 -21.48 -3.95 -11.19
CA GLU A 34 -20.21 -4.48 -11.68
C GLU A 34 -20.07 -4.21 -13.18
N VAL A 35 -18.88 -3.78 -13.59
CA VAL A 35 -18.62 -3.47 -15.00
C VAL A 35 -18.22 -4.75 -15.72
N GLY A 36 -19.11 -5.21 -16.60
CA GLY A 36 -18.95 -6.51 -17.25
C GLY A 36 -19.03 -7.64 -16.23
N VAL A 37 -18.26 -8.69 -16.48
CA VAL A 37 -18.16 -9.88 -15.65
C VAL A 37 -16.69 -10.05 -15.22
N SER A 38 -16.45 -10.26 -13.92
CA SER A 38 -15.11 -10.43 -13.34
C SER A 38 -14.48 -11.80 -13.60
N ASP A 39 -15.27 -12.85 -13.83
CA ASP A 39 -14.80 -14.16 -14.32
C ASP A 39 -15.53 -14.52 -15.62
N LEU A 40 -14.77 -14.75 -16.70
CA LEU A 40 -15.33 -15.04 -18.02
C LEU A 40 -16.09 -16.38 -18.09
N THR A 41 -15.98 -17.26 -17.09
CA THR A 41 -16.84 -18.46 -17.00
C THR A 41 -18.33 -18.13 -16.89
N LEU A 42 -18.69 -16.95 -16.36
CA LEU A 42 -20.08 -16.53 -16.13
C LEU A 42 -20.69 -15.76 -17.33
N ILE A 43 -19.99 -15.61 -18.46
CA ILE A 43 -20.54 -14.94 -19.66
C ILE A 43 -21.67 -15.77 -20.26
N SER A 44 -22.74 -15.12 -20.75
CA SER A 44 -23.92 -15.81 -21.28
C SER A 44 -23.59 -16.69 -22.49
N LYS A 45 -22.93 -16.12 -23.51
CA LYS A 45 -22.47 -16.78 -24.74
C LYS A 45 -20.94 -16.86 -24.76
N VAL A 46 -20.38 -18.04 -25.04
CA VAL A 46 -18.92 -18.25 -25.11
C VAL A 46 -18.41 -18.12 -26.55
N SER A 47 -18.18 -16.89 -26.99
CA SER A 47 -17.56 -16.56 -28.28
C SER A 47 -16.35 -15.62 -28.10
N ASN A 48 -15.45 -15.55 -29.08
CA ASN A 48 -14.29 -14.65 -29.01
C ASN A 48 -14.73 -13.19 -28.92
N GLU A 49 -15.82 -12.86 -29.60
CA GLU A 49 -16.43 -11.53 -29.68
C GLU A 49 -17.01 -11.14 -28.33
N ALA A 50 -17.78 -12.04 -27.68
CA ALA A 50 -18.33 -11.81 -26.33
C ALA A 50 -17.24 -11.68 -25.24
N ILE A 51 -16.12 -12.39 -25.39
CA ILE A 51 -14.94 -12.22 -24.52
C ILE A 51 -14.29 -10.86 -24.76
N ASN A 52 -14.10 -10.47 -26.02
CA ASN A 52 -13.52 -9.18 -26.41
C ASN A 52 -14.36 -8.00 -25.92
N GLU A 53 -15.69 -8.04 -26.09
CA GLU A 53 -16.64 -7.05 -25.58
C GLU A 53 -16.55 -6.88 -24.06
N ASN A 54 -16.42 -7.99 -23.31
CA ASN A 54 -16.29 -7.92 -21.85
C ASN A 54 -14.95 -7.29 -21.43
N LEU A 55 -13.84 -7.68 -22.08
CA LEU A 55 -12.51 -7.12 -21.83
C LEU A 55 -12.46 -5.61 -22.15
N LYS A 56 -13.01 -5.20 -23.31
CA LYS A 56 -13.14 -3.80 -23.71
C LYS A 56 -13.89 -2.97 -22.68
N LYS A 57 -15.10 -3.41 -22.32
CA LYS A 57 -15.98 -2.72 -21.37
C LYS A 57 -15.33 -2.56 -19.99
N ARG A 58 -14.54 -3.55 -19.55
CA ARG A 58 -13.77 -3.49 -18.30
C ARG A 58 -12.59 -2.52 -18.42
N PHE A 59 -11.80 -2.62 -19.49
CA PHE A 59 -10.68 -1.72 -19.79
C PHE A 59 -11.10 -0.23 -19.86
N GLU A 60 -12.20 0.09 -20.55
CA GLU A 60 -12.76 1.45 -20.65
C GLU A 60 -13.10 2.07 -19.28
N ASN A 61 -13.38 1.24 -18.26
CA ASN A 61 -13.68 1.66 -16.89
C ASN A 61 -12.47 1.53 -15.94
N GLY A 62 -11.29 1.16 -16.43
CA GLY A 62 -10.06 1.00 -15.64
C GLY A 62 -9.89 -0.37 -14.97
N GLU A 63 -10.79 -1.33 -15.23
CA GLU A 63 -10.77 -2.68 -14.66
C GLU A 63 -9.92 -3.61 -15.53
N ILE A 64 -8.58 -3.56 -15.40
CA ILE A 64 -7.67 -4.27 -16.33
C ILE A 64 -7.60 -5.80 -16.16
N TYR A 65 -8.02 -6.31 -15.00
CA TYR A 65 -7.91 -7.72 -14.64
C TYR A 65 -9.25 -8.44 -14.75
N THR A 66 -9.23 -9.68 -15.25
CA THR A 66 -10.43 -10.55 -15.37
C THR A 66 -10.02 -12.02 -15.22
N TYR A 67 -10.76 -12.84 -14.49
CA TYR A 67 -10.47 -14.26 -14.32
C TYR A 67 -11.02 -15.13 -15.47
N ILE A 68 -10.45 -16.33 -15.59
CA ILE A 68 -11.06 -17.53 -16.20
C ILE A 68 -10.84 -18.69 -15.21
N GLY A 69 -11.55 -18.69 -14.08
CA GLY A 69 -11.45 -19.64 -12.97
C GLY A 69 -10.12 -19.64 -12.21
N HIS A 70 -9.07 -20.17 -12.86
CA HIS A 70 -7.69 -20.25 -12.35
C HIS A 70 -6.68 -19.44 -13.17
N VAL A 71 -7.09 -18.95 -14.35
CA VAL A 71 -6.25 -18.10 -15.22
C VAL A 71 -6.60 -16.63 -14.96
N LEU A 72 -5.61 -15.75 -14.96
CA LEU A 72 -5.81 -14.30 -14.91
C LEU A 72 -5.53 -13.68 -16.29
N VAL A 73 -6.51 -12.95 -16.84
CA VAL A 73 -6.34 -12.09 -18.01
C VAL A 73 -6.00 -10.67 -17.54
N SER A 74 -5.04 -10.02 -18.20
CA SER A 74 -4.51 -8.71 -17.82
C SER A 74 -4.33 -7.83 -19.06
N VAL A 75 -5.13 -6.78 -19.22
CA VAL A 75 -5.02 -5.83 -20.35
C VAL A 75 -4.12 -4.65 -19.95
N ASN A 76 -3.03 -4.38 -20.68
CA ASN A 76 -2.08 -3.32 -20.33
C ASN A 76 -2.73 -1.92 -20.35
N PRO A 77 -2.80 -1.17 -19.23
CA PRO A 77 -3.40 0.16 -19.20
C PRO A 77 -2.57 1.27 -19.86
N PHE A 78 -1.27 1.07 -20.11
CA PHE A 78 -0.32 2.12 -20.52
C PHE A 78 -0.28 3.37 -19.62
N ARG A 79 -0.75 3.24 -18.37
CA ARG A 79 -0.71 4.25 -17.29
C ARG A 79 -0.75 3.56 -15.93
N ASP A 80 -0.30 4.22 -14.88
CA ASP A 80 -0.66 3.79 -13.53
C ASP A 80 -2.16 4.02 -13.26
N LEU A 81 -2.73 3.15 -12.43
CA LEU A 81 -4.10 3.17 -11.96
C LEU A 81 -4.19 3.27 -10.41
N GLY A 82 -3.05 3.30 -9.70
CA GLY A 82 -2.99 3.35 -8.23
C GLY A 82 -3.34 2.03 -7.52
N ILE A 83 -3.43 0.93 -8.27
CA ILE A 83 -3.89 -0.38 -7.77
C ILE A 83 -2.80 -1.21 -7.06
N TYR A 84 -1.53 -0.79 -7.15
CA TYR A 84 -0.39 -1.53 -6.58
C TYR A 84 0.12 -0.95 -5.25
N THR A 85 -0.73 -0.25 -4.49
CA THR A 85 -0.36 0.34 -3.18
C THR A 85 -0.40 -0.70 -2.06
N ASP A 86 0.35 -0.46 -0.98
CA ASP A 86 0.41 -1.38 0.17
C ASP A 86 -0.94 -1.59 0.86
N GLN A 87 -1.82 -0.59 0.81
CA GLN A 87 -3.21 -0.71 1.28
C GLN A 87 -4.01 -1.73 0.46
N VAL A 88 -3.75 -1.79 -0.85
CA VAL A 88 -4.36 -2.82 -1.72
C VAL A 88 -3.70 -4.17 -1.47
N LEU A 89 -2.37 -4.24 -1.35
CA LEU A 89 -1.61 -5.46 -1.04
C LEU A 89 -2.11 -6.16 0.24
N GLU A 90 -2.17 -5.43 1.36
CA GLU A 90 -2.69 -5.97 2.64
C GLU A 90 -4.19 -6.32 2.54
N SER A 91 -4.92 -5.78 1.56
CA SER A 91 -6.31 -6.15 1.29
C SER A 91 -6.51 -7.46 0.53
N TYR A 92 -5.46 -8.05 -0.07
CA TYR A 92 -5.49 -9.40 -0.69
C TYR A 92 -4.97 -10.51 0.25
N LYS A 93 -4.06 -10.15 1.16
CA LYS A 93 -3.40 -11.06 2.11
C LYS A 93 -4.38 -11.85 2.98
N GLY A 94 -4.16 -13.16 3.06
CA GLY A 94 -4.98 -14.09 3.83
C GLY A 94 -6.38 -14.37 3.28
N LYS A 95 -6.70 -13.93 2.06
CA LYS A 95 -8.04 -14.10 1.46
C LYS A 95 -8.06 -15.07 0.29
N ASN A 96 -9.18 -15.75 0.10
CA ASN A 96 -9.42 -16.56 -1.08
C ASN A 96 -9.66 -15.65 -2.31
N ARG A 97 -9.24 -16.06 -3.51
CA ARG A 97 -9.46 -15.28 -4.76
C ARG A 97 -10.93 -14.95 -5.03
N LEU A 98 -11.84 -15.73 -4.45
CA LEU A 98 -13.30 -15.61 -4.55
C LEU A 98 -13.88 -14.51 -3.65
N GLU A 99 -13.13 -14.07 -2.63
CA GLU A 99 -13.52 -13.03 -1.66
C GLU A 99 -13.10 -11.62 -2.11
N VAL A 100 -12.36 -11.52 -3.23
CA VAL A 100 -11.68 -10.31 -3.74
C VAL A 100 -11.88 -10.17 -5.25
N PRO A 101 -11.81 -8.95 -5.83
CA PRO A 101 -11.88 -8.77 -7.28
C PRO A 101 -10.63 -9.32 -7.98
N PRO A 102 -10.65 -9.46 -9.33
CA PRO A 102 -9.50 -9.97 -10.08
C PRO A 102 -8.26 -9.09 -9.94
N HIS A 103 -7.12 -9.69 -9.55
CA HIS A 103 -5.84 -8.99 -9.44
C HIS A 103 -4.65 -9.95 -9.48
N VAL A 104 -3.47 -9.45 -9.89
CA VAL A 104 -2.21 -10.22 -9.84
C VAL A 104 -1.86 -10.67 -8.42
N PHE A 105 -2.16 -9.84 -7.41
CA PHE A 105 -1.97 -10.17 -5.99
C PHE A 105 -2.80 -11.38 -5.53
N ALA A 106 -3.98 -11.62 -6.10
CA ALA A 106 -4.79 -12.80 -5.76
C ALA A 106 -4.19 -14.11 -6.30
N ILE A 107 -3.47 -14.06 -7.43
CA ILE A 107 -2.70 -15.21 -7.94
C ILE A 107 -1.45 -15.43 -7.08
N ALA A 108 -0.75 -14.35 -6.69
CA ALA A 108 0.41 -14.41 -5.81
C ALA A 108 0.06 -14.99 -4.43
N GLU A 109 -1.03 -14.52 -3.80
CA GLU A 109 -1.57 -15.07 -2.55
C GLU A 109 -2.00 -16.53 -2.73
N SER A 110 -2.71 -16.87 -3.80
CA SER A 110 -3.14 -18.26 -4.05
C SER A 110 -1.95 -19.21 -4.19
N ALA A 111 -0.83 -18.78 -4.79
CA ALA A 111 0.39 -19.58 -4.86
C ALA A 111 1.05 -19.70 -3.47
N TYR A 112 1.31 -18.57 -2.80
CA TYR A 112 1.96 -18.54 -1.49
C TYR A 112 1.19 -19.34 -0.42
N TYR A 113 -0.15 -19.20 -0.40
CA TYR A 113 -1.03 -19.99 0.46
C TYR A 113 -0.95 -21.49 0.16
N ASN A 114 -1.06 -21.90 -1.11
CA ASN A 114 -1.01 -23.31 -1.49
C ASN A 114 0.33 -23.96 -1.09
N MET A 115 1.44 -23.28 -1.34
CA MET A 115 2.78 -23.72 -0.93
C MET A 115 2.85 -23.93 0.59
N ASN A 116 2.41 -22.93 1.37
CA ASN A 116 2.50 -23.00 2.83
C ASN A 116 1.53 -24.02 3.46
N ALA A 117 0.32 -24.14 2.93
CA ALA A 117 -0.75 -24.96 3.50
C ALA A 117 -0.74 -26.43 3.03
N TYR A 118 -0.33 -26.70 1.78
CA TYR A 118 -0.34 -28.05 1.20
C TYR A 118 1.06 -28.64 0.96
N LYS A 119 2.13 -27.84 1.11
CA LYS A 119 3.51 -28.24 0.81
C LYS A 119 3.67 -28.78 -0.63
N GLU A 120 3.02 -28.08 -1.56
CA GLU A 120 3.16 -28.25 -3.01
C GLU A 120 3.97 -27.09 -3.61
N ASN A 121 5.03 -27.38 -4.37
CA ASN A 121 5.72 -26.37 -5.19
C ASN A 121 4.72 -25.71 -6.17
N GLN A 122 4.84 -24.41 -6.42
CA GLN A 122 3.96 -23.67 -7.33
C GLN A 122 4.77 -23.03 -8.47
N CYS A 123 4.16 -22.81 -9.62
CA CYS A 123 4.76 -21.99 -10.68
C CYS A 123 3.72 -21.04 -11.30
N VAL A 124 4.15 -19.85 -11.69
CA VAL A 124 3.32 -18.84 -12.35
C VAL A 124 3.87 -18.56 -13.74
N ILE A 125 3.10 -18.92 -14.76
CA ILE A 125 3.47 -18.80 -16.17
C ILE A 125 2.80 -17.57 -16.77
N ILE A 126 3.61 -16.60 -17.17
CA ILE A 126 3.17 -15.30 -17.71
C ILE A 126 3.44 -15.28 -19.22
N SER A 127 2.42 -14.96 -20.00
CA SER A 127 2.46 -15.04 -21.47
C SER A 127 1.66 -13.93 -22.15
N GLY A 128 1.90 -13.70 -23.44
CA GLY A 128 1.30 -12.62 -24.24
C GLY A 128 2.34 -11.86 -25.06
N GLU A 129 1.89 -11.01 -25.98
CA GLU A 129 2.73 -10.27 -26.94
C GLU A 129 3.79 -9.34 -26.31
N SER A 130 4.73 -8.84 -27.13
CA SER A 130 5.65 -7.79 -26.68
C SER A 130 4.90 -6.48 -26.44
N GLY A 131 5.13 -5.86 -25.28
CA GLY A 131 4.38 -4.69 -24.79
C GLY A 131 3.06 -5.02 -24.09
N ALA A 132 2.66 -6.29 -23.94
CA ALA A 132 1.45 -6.68 -23.22
C ALA A 132 1.55 -6.59 -21.68
N GLY A 133 2.74 -6.34 -21.11
CA GLY A 133 2.94 -6.09 -19.68
C GLY A 133 3.39 -7.29 -18.83
N LYS A 134 3.87 -8.38 -19.44
CA LYS A 134 4.36 -9.59 -18.74
C LYS A 134 5.33 -9.30 -17.59
N THR A 135 6.40 -8.56 -17.88
CA THR A 135 7.47 -8.25 -16.91
C THR A 135 6.98 -7.36 -15.76
N GLU A 136 6.00 -6.48 -16.00
CA GLU A 136 5.34 -5.75 -14.90
C GLU A 136 4.47 -6.70 -14.05
N ALA A 137 3.72 -7.62 -14.65
CA ALA A 137 3.00 -8.64 -13.88
C ALA A 137 3.97 -9.51 -13.04
N ALA A 138 5.15 -9.85 -13.57
CA ALA A 138 6.21 -10.53 -12.82
C ALA A 138 6.72 -9.68 -11.65
N LYS A 139 7.03 -8.39 -11.88
CA LYS A 139 7.45 -7.43 -10.83
C LYS A 139 6.43 -7.30 -9.72
N ARG A 140 5.13 -7.16 -10.03
CA ARG A 140 4.07 -7.05 -9.01
C ARG A 140 3.86 -8.37 -8.25
N LEU A 141 4.07 -9.53 -8.88
CA LEU A 141 4.01 -10.83 -8.21
C LEU A 141 5.21 -11.03 -7.26
N MET A 142 6.43 -10.67 -7.68
CA MET A 142 7.62 -10.65 -6.82
C MET A 142 7.45 -9.68 -5.64
N GLN A 143 7.00 -8.44 -5.88
CA GLN A 143 6.73 -7.44 -4.85
C GLN A 143 5.73 -7.95 -3.80
N TYR A 144 4.67 -8.66 -4.24
CA TYR A 144 3.70 -9.26 -3.34
C TYR A 144 4.32 -10.36 -2.46
N ILE A 145 5.05 -11.30 -3.08
CA ILE A 145 5.70 -12.41 -2.38
C ILE A 145 6.74 -11.89 -1.37
N ALA A 146 7.54 -10.89 -1.74
CA ALA A 146 8.52 -10.26 -0.84
C ALA A 146 7.86 -9.63 0.39
N ASN A 147 6.72 -8.96 0.24
CA ASN A 147 6.02 -8.31 1.35
C ASN A 147 5.24 -9.30 2.24
N VAL A 148 4.63 -10.35 1.67
CA VAL A 148 3.80 -11.30 2.44
C VAL A 148 4.61 -12.40 3.13
N SER A 149 5.79 -12.76 2.60
CA SER A 149 6.61 -13.87 3.13
C SER A 149 7.33 -13.63 4.47
N GLY A 150 7.08 -12.51 5.14
CA GLY A 150 7.52 -12.28 6.53
C GLY A 150 9.04 -12.17 6.71
N GLY A 151 9.52 -12.40 7.93
CA GLY A 151 10.94 -12.30 8.31
C GLY A 151 11.41 -10.86 8.54
N SER A 152 11.62 -10.48 9.81
CA SER A 152 12.21 -9.20 10.23
C SER A 152 13.73 -9.24 10.39
N ASN A 153 14.37 -10.32 9.95
CA ASN A 153 15.81 -10.52 10.06
C ASN A 153 16.51 -9.86 8.87
N SER A 154 17.63 -9.16 9.09
CA SER A 154 18.34 -8.43 8.02
C SER A 154 18.67 -9.31 6.82
N SER A 155 19.10 -10.54 7.07
CA SER A 155 19.44 -11.53 6.03
C SER A 155 18.28 -11.94 5.13
N ILE A 156 17.03 -11.86 5.61
CA ILE A 156 15.83 -12.12 4.80
C ILE A 156 15.51 -10.89 3.93
N GLN A 157 15.73 -9.68 4.47
CA GLN A 157 15.58 -8.44 3.69
C GLN A 157 16.66 -8.32 2.61
N GLU A 158 17.94 -8.62 2.93
CA GLU A 158 19.05 -8.74 1.97
C GLU A 158 18.67 -9.62 0.76
N ILE A 159 18.09 -10.79 1.01
CA ILE A 159 17.69 -11.72 -0.06
C ILE A 159 16.55 -11.15 -0.92
N LYS A 160 15.55 -10.50 -0.31
CA LYS A 160 14.45 -9.86 -1.05
C LYS A 160 14.96 -8.70 -1.92
N ASP A 161 15.83 -7.86 -1.37
CA ASP A 161 16.38 -6.71 -2.06
C ASP A 161 17.30 -7.17 -3.21
N MET A 162 18.11 -8.21 -3.02
CA MET A 162 18.88 -8.85 -4.10
C MET A 162 17.98 -9.43 -5.21
N VAL A 163 16.92 -10.18 -4.86
CA VAL A 163 15.99 -10.75 -5.86
C VAL A 163 15.31 -9.66 -6.68
N LEU A 164 14.88 -8.55 -6.05
CA LEU A 164 14.29 -7.42 -6.75
C LEU A 164 15.32 -6.69 -7.63
N ALA A 165 16.55 -6.50 -7.14
CA ALA A 165 17.67 -5.88 -7.86
C ALA A 165 18.13 -6.66 -9.12
N THR A 166 17.81 -7.96 -9.24
CA THR A 166 18.08 -8.70 -10.49
C THR A 166 17.35 -8.14 -11.71
N ASN A 167 16.25 -7.40 -11.52
CA ASN A 167 15.45 -6.90 -12.64
C ASN A 167 16.17 -5.76 -13.40
N PRO A 168 16.60 -4.65 -12.79
CA PRO A 168 17.40 -3.62 -13.48
C PRO A 168 18.63 -4.18 -14.22
N LEU A 169 19.41 -5.06 -13.57
CA LEU A 169 20.61 -5.65 -14.18
C LEU A 169 20.27 -6.50 -15.41
N LEU A 170 19.31 -7.43 -15.30
CA LEU A 170 18.96 -8.30 -16.41
C LEU A 170 18.10 -7.61 -17.48
N GLU A 171 17.40 -6.51 -17.17
CA GLU A 171 16.74 -5.67 -18.18
C GLU A 171 17.77 -4.84 -18.96
N SER A 172 18.80 -4.29 -18.32
CA SER A 172 19.89 -3.56 -18.99
C SER A 172 20.60 -4.42 -20.05
N PHE A 173 20.98 -5.64 -19.70
CA PHE A 173 21.71 -6.57 -20.60
C PHE A 173 20.79 -7.44 -21.48
N GLY A 174 19.55 -7.70 -21.06
CA GLY A 174 18.65 -8.65 -21.71
C GLY A 174 17.49 -8.03 -22.49
N ASN A 175 17.22 -6.73 -22.32
CA ASN A 175 16.12 -6.06 -23.00
C ASN A 175 16.62 -5.08 -24.07
N ALA A 176 15.74 -4.71 -25.00
CA ALA A 176 16.00 -3.70 -26.01
C ALA A 176 14.72 -2.96 -26.45
N LYS A 177 14.89 -1.79 -27.08
CA LYS A 177 13.80 -1.08 -27.76
C LYS A 177 13.49 -1.73 -29.11
N THR A 178 12.30 -2.30 -29.23
CA THR A 178 11.73 -2.78 -30.50
C THR A 178 10.75 -1.77 -31.08
N LEU A 179 10.26 -2.02 -32.29
CA LEU A 179 9.16 -1.23 -32.88
C LEU A 179 7.89 -1.26 -32.00
N ARG A 180 7.59 -2.41 -31.37
CA ARG A 180 6.35 -2.60 -30.57
C ARG A 180 6.48 -2.16 -29.11
N ASN A 181 7.68 -2.14 -28.52
CA ASN A 181 7.89 -1.86 -27.08
C ASN A 181 9.26 -1.21 -26.82
N ASN A 182 9.32 -0.21 -25.92
CA ASN A 182 10.55 0.54 -25.63
C ASN A 182 11.54 -0.23 -24.75
N ASN A 183 11.04 -1.09 -23.85
CA ASN A 183 11.83 -1.98 -22.99
C ASN A 183 11.26 -3.39 -23.16
N SER A 184 11.72 -4.10 -24.21
CA SER A 184 11.27 -5.45 -24.54
C SER A 184 12.29 -6.48 -24.11
N SER A 185 11.90 -7.44 -23.27
CA SER A 185 12.69 -8.63 -22.98
C SER A 185 13.06 -9.36 -24.25
N ARG A 186 14.37 -9.51 -24.51
CA ARG A 186 14.97 -10.31 -25.60
C ARG A 186 15.80 -11.48 -25.03
N PHE A 187 15.28 -12.04 -23.94
CA PHE A 187 15.53 -13.35 -23.38
C PHE A 187 14.26 -13.80 -22.61
N GLY A 188 14.14 -15.10 -22.33
CA GLY A 188 13.17 -15.64 -21.38
C GLY A 188 13.82 -15.89 -20.02
N LYS A 189 13.08 -15.67 -18.94
CA LYS A 189 13.54 -15.79 -17.55
C LYS A 189 12.61 -16.69 -16.74
N TYR A 190 13.16 -17.74 -16.13
CA TYR A 190 12.52 -18.49 -15.06
C TYR A 190 13.23 -18.18 -13.74
N LEU A 191 12.57 -17.40 -12.88
CA LEU A 191 13.02 -17.14 -11.51
C LEU A 191 12.32 -18.13 -10.57
N GLU A 192 13.08 -18.98 -9.92
CA GLU A 192 12.60 -19.83 -8.83
C GLU A 192 13.00 -19.24 -7.48
N ILE A 193 12.02 -18.95 -6.62
CA ILE A 193 12.25 -18.47 -5.25
C ILE A 193 12.15 -19.68 -4.30
N HIS A 194 13.14 -19.87 -3.44
CA HIS A 194 13.25 -21.00 -2.51
C HIS A 194 12.82 -20.60 -1.10
N PHE A 195 12.00 -21.43 -0.45
CA PHE A 195 11.40 -21.14 0.85
C PHE A 195 11.76 -22.21 1.89
N ASN A 196 11.88 -21.80 3.15
CA ASN A 196 11.95 -22.72 4.29
C ASN A 196 10.57 -23.31 4.65
N ALA A 197 10.51 -24.20 5.63
CA ALA A 197 9.27 -24.85 6.06
C ALA A 197 8.23 -23.86 6.65
N GLN A 198 8.70 -22.70 7.10
CA GLN A 198 7.95 -21.60 7.72
C GLN A 198 7.35 -20.63 6.66
N GLY A 199 7.80 -20.68 5.41
CA GLY A 199 7.33 -19.82 4.32
C GLY A 199 8.18 -18.55 4.07
N GLU A 200 9.35 -18.44 4.70
CA GLU A 200 10.28 -17.31 4.48
C GLU A 200 11.23 -17.62 3.30
N PRO A 201 11.63 -16.62 2.48
CA PRO A 201 12.52 -16.83 1.36
C PRO A 201 13.97 -17.00 1.84
N VAL A 202 14.61 -18.10 1.47
CA VAL A 202 15.98 -18.45 1.91
C VAL A 202 17.02 -18.38 0.78
N GLY A 203 16.57 -18.24 -0.46
CA GLY A 203 17.41 -18.07 -1.66
C GLY A 203 16.56 -18.03 -2.93
N ALA A 204 17.22 -17.99 -4.08
CA ALA A 204 16.58 -18.07 -5.40
C ALA A 204 17.55 -18.61 -6.46
N ASN A 205 17.01 -19.02 -7.60
CA ASN A 205 17.74 -19.44 -8.79
C ASN A 205 17.09 -18.87 -10.05
N ILE A 206 17.89 -18.41 -11.01
CA ILE A 206 17.44 -17.85 -12.29
C ILE A 206 17.98 -18.71 -13.43
N ASN A 207 17.07 -19.36 -14.16
CA ASN A 207 17.40 -19.96 -15.45
C ASN A 207 17.05 -18.96 -16.56
N ASN A 208 18.03 -18.62 -17.39
CA ASN A 208 17.84 -17.83 -18.60
C ASN A 208 17.65 -18.73 -19.83
N TYR A 209 16.87 -18.28 -20.80
CA TYR A 209 16.55 -19.02 -22.01
C TYR A 209 16.54 -18.09 -23.23
N LEU A 210 17.08 -18.54 -24.37
CA LEU A 210 16.91 -17.89 -25.68
C LEU A 210 17.29 -16.39 -25.74
N LEU A 211 18.52 -16.00 -25.39
CA LEU A 211 19.00 -14.63 -25.65
C LEU A 211 19.04 -14.33 -27.17
N GLU A 212 18.47 -13.21 -27.61
CA GLU A 212 18.49 -12.76 -29.01
C GLU A 212 19.87 -12.18 -29.41
N LYS A 213 20.92 -13.00 -29.36
CA LYS A 213 22.32 -12.57 -29.64
C LYS A 213 22.52 -11.92 -31.02
N THR A 214 21.66 -12.20 -32.01
CA THR A 214 21.73 -11.54 -33.32
C THR A 214 21.51 -10.02 -33.25
N ARG A 215 20.78 -9.53 -32.22
CA ARG A 215 20.61 -8.09 -31.94
C ARG A 215 21.91 -7.36 -31.63
N VAL A 216 22.96 -8.05 -31.18
CA VAL A 216 24.26 -7.45 -30.87
C VAL A 216 24.88 -6.80 -32.11
N THR A 217 24.70 -7.38 -33.31
CA THR A 217 25.38 -6.90 -34.52
C THR A 217 24.44 -6.43 -35.64
N GLY A 218 23.15 -6.77 -35.58
CA GLY A 218 22.14 -6.32 -36.54
C GLY A 218 20.83 -5.95 -35.87
N GLN A 219 20.30 -4.77 -36.17
CA GLN A 219 19.02 -4.27 -35.67
C GLN A 219 18.21 -3.66 -36.81
N ILE A 220 16.88 -3.69 -36.69
CA ILE A 220 15.98 -3.05 -37.65
C ILE A 220 16.00 -1.53 -37.44
N THR A 221 15.82 -0.74 -38.51
CA THR A 221 15.67 0.72 -38.44
C THR A 221 14.66 1.13 -37.36
N ASN A 222 14.99 2.16 -36.58
CA ASN A 222 14.24 2.63 -35.41
C ASN A 222 14.17 1.69 -34.20
N GLU A 223 14.77 0.49 -34.22
CA GLU A 223 15.03 -0.31 -33.00
C GLU A 223 16.34 0.10 -32.33
N ARG A 224 16.65 -0.48 -31.17
CA ARG A 224 17.99 -0.41 -30.53
C ARG A 224 18.63 -1.80 -30.42
N ASN A 225 19.95 -1.78 -30.18
CA ASN A 225 20.68 -2.86 -29.52
C ASN A 225 20.22 -2.99 -28.04
N PHE A 226 20.84 -3.87 -27.25
CA PHE A 226 20.57 -3.97 -25.81
C PHE A 226 20.82 -2.66 -25.06
N HIS A 227 20.03 -2.36 -24.02
CA HIS A 227 20.05 -1.06 -23.33
C HIS A 227 21.44 -0.69 -22.79
N ILE A 228 22.16 -1.68 -22.23
CA ILE A 228 23.50 -1.53 -21.67
C ILE A 228 24.47 -0.79 -22.61
N PHE A 229 24.41 -1.00 -23.93
CA PHE A 229 25.31 -0.33 -24.87
C PHE A 229 25.06 1.19 -24.95
N TYR A 230 23.81 1.64 -24.84
CA TYR A 230 23.45 3.06 -24.87
C TYR A 230 23.65 3.73 -23.51
N GLN A 231 23.28 3.03 -22.44
CA GLN A 231 23.54 3.41 -21.05
C GLN A 231 25.05 3.62 -20.84
N PHE A 232 25.88 2.63 -21.17
CA PHE A 232 27.34 2.71 -21.01
C PHE A 232 27.98 3.81 -21.87
N THR A 233 27.68 3.91 -23.17
CA THR A 233 28.30 4.92 -24.05
C THR A 233 27.88 6.37 -23.76
N LYS A 234 26.72 6.59 -23.13
CA LYS A 234 26.29 7.93 -22.65
C LYS A 234 26.79 8.24 -21.25
N ALA A 235 26.66 7.29 -20.31
CA ALA A 235 26.80 7.52 -18.88
C ALA A 235 28.12 7.03 -18.25
N ALA A 236 29.00 6.34 -19.00
CA ALA A 236 30.32 5.95 -18.49
C ALA A 236 31.12 7.14 -17.91
N SER A 237 31.83 6.88 -16.81
CA SER A 237 32.74 7.82 -16.15
C SER A 237 33.89 8.25 -17.07
N SER A 238 34.55 9.38 -16.76
CA SER A 238 35.76 9.81 -17.49
C SER A 238 36.83 8.73 -17.50
N GLN A 239 37.06 8.08 -16.35
CA GLN A 239 38.00 6.96 -16.22
C GLN A 239 37.70 5.80 -17.20
N TYR A 240 36.43 5.38 -17.34
CA TYR A 240 36.09 4.35 -18.33
C TYR A 240 36.19 4.85 -19.77
N ARG A 241 35.91 6.13 -20.04
CA ARG A 241 36.10 6.73 -21.38
C ARG A 241 37.57 6.77 -21.78
N GLU A 242 38.46 7.05 -20.84
CA GLU A 242 39.91 7.06 -21.05
C GLU A 242 40.46 5.63 -21.21
N ILE A 243 40.15 4.71 -20.30
CA ILE A 243 40.69 3.34 -20.30
C ILE A 243 40.15 2.49 -21.46
N PHE A 244 38.87 2.66 -21.83
CA PHE A 244 38.21 1.86 -22.87
C PHE A 244 37.92 2.66 -24.16
N GLY A 245 38.46 3.87 -24.30
CA GLY A 245 38.32 4.72 -25.48
C GLY A 245 36.88 5.16 -25.80
N LEU A 246 35.98 5.19 -24.82
CA LEU A 246 34.53 5.22 -25.09
C LEU A 246 34.05 6.55 -25.69
N GLN A 247 33.64 6.47 -26.94
CA GLN A 247 32.91 7.51 -27.66
C GLN A 247 31.38 7.36 -27.50
N GLN A 248 30.63 8.33 -28.02
CA GLN A 248 29.16 8.33 -28.04
C GLN A 248 28.59 7.26 -28.99
N PRO A 249 27.34 6.78 -28.80
CA PRO A 249 26.78 5.64 -29.55
C PRO A 249 26.63 5.84 -31.08
N GLN A 250 26.83 7.05 -31.59
CA GLN A 250 26.94 7.34 -33.02
C GLN A 250 28.24 6.78 -33.64
N ALA A 251 29.30 6.62 -32.85
CA ALA A 251 30.64 6.25 -33.31
C ALA A 251 30.84 4.74 -33.56
N TYR A 252 29.92 3.88 -33.12
CA TYR A 252 30.04 2.42 -33.29
C TYR A 252 29.03 1.87 -34.29
N LEU A 253 29.48 0.97 -35.16
CA LEU A 253 28.62 0.32 -36.16
C LEU A 253 27.43 -0.43 -35.52
N TYR A 254 27.67 -1.08 -34.38
CA TYR A 254 26.66 -1.91 -33.69
C TYR A 254 25.59 -1.13 -32.91
N THR A 255 25.71 0.19 -32.77
CA THR A 255 24.69 1.07 -32.15
C THR A 255 24.12 2.10 -33.12
N SER A 256 24.84 2.42 -34.21
CA SER A 256 24.44 3.41 -35.22
C SER A 256 23.58 2.86 -36.37
N LYS A 257 23.69 1.56 -36.70
CA LYS A 257 22.96 0.90 -37.81
C LYS A 257 21.46 1.25 -37.88
N SER A 258 20.75 1.23 -36.75
CA SER A 258 19.31 1.49 -36.68
C SER A 258 18.92 2.97 -36.68
N LYS A 259 19.90 3.88 -36.55
CA LYS A 259 19.76 5.34 -36.40
C LYS A 259 18.94 5.81 -35.18
N CYS A 260 18.70 4.95 -34.18
CA CYS A 260 17.94 5.29 -32.97
C CYS A 260 18.84 5.43 -31.73
N PHE A 261 19.32 6.64 -31.49
CA PHE A 261 20.19 6.95 -30.34
C PHE A 261 19.41 7.27 -29.07
N ASP A 262 18.18 7.76 -29.18
CA ASP A 262 17.35 8.24 -28.08
C ASP A 262 15.94 7.65 -28.16
N VAL A 263 15.30 7.47 -26.99
CA VAL A 263 13.95 6.87 -26.87
C VAL A 263 13.11 7.73 -25.93
N PRO A 264 11.96 8.26 -26.37
CA PRO A 264 11.06 9.02 -25.50
C PRO A 264 10.61 8.18 -24.29
N GLY A 265 10.83 8.71 -23.09
CA GLY A 265 10.47 8.08 -21.82
C GLY A 265 11.52 7.09 -21.26
N ILE A 266 12.73 7.03 -21.82
CA ILE A 266 13.89 6.34 -21.25
C ILE A 266 14.96 7.38 -20.93
N ASP A 267 15.57 7.29 -19.74
CA ASP A 267 16.76 8.04 -19.36
C ASP A 267 17.94 7.07 -19.24
N ASP A 268 18.77 7.04 -20.28
CA ASP A 268 19.94 6.15 -20.36
C ASP A 268 21.00 6.45 -19.27
N HIS A 269 20.95 7.61 -18.59
CA HIS A 269 21.83 7.89 -17.45
C HIS A 269 21.25 7.32 -16.15
N ALA A 270 19.98 7.60 -15.85
CA ALA A 270 19.34 7.10 -14.64
C ALA A 270 19.29 5.56 -14.61
N GLU A 271 18.98 4.91 -15.75
CA GLU A 271 19.01 3.45 -15.84
C GLU A 271 20.44 2.86 -15.69
N PHE A 272 21.49 3.61 -16.03
CA PHE A 272 22.87 3.18 -15.81
C PHE A 272 23.25 3.23 -14.33
N ASP A 273 22.87 4.29 -13.61
CA ASP A 273 23.07 4.39 -12.16
C ASP A 273 22.28 3.29 -11.42
N ASP A 274 21.03 3.02 -11.81
CA ASP A 274 20.25 1.89 -11.28
C ASP A 274 20.91 0.53 -11.57
N THR A 275 21.49 0.35 -12.76
CA THR A 275 22.24 -0.87 -13.13
C THR A 275 23.50 -1.04 -12.27
N LEU A 276 24.27 0.04 -12.06
CA LEU A 276 25.43 0.04 -11.16
C LEU A 276 25.03 -0.21 -9.71
N ASN A 277 23.88 0.29 -9.26
CA ASN A 277 23.36 0.05 -7.93
C ASN A 277 22.88 -1.40 -7.76
N ALA A 278 22.26 -1.99 -8.78
CA ALA A 278 21.94 -3.41 -8.81
C ALA A 278 23.19 -4.31 -8.72
N MET A 279 24.25 -4.00 -9.48
CA MET A 279 25.54 -4.72 -9.39
C MET A 279 26.12 -4.68 -7.97
N LYS A 280 26.05 -3.53 -7.27
CA LYS A 280 26.49 -3.39 -5.87
C LYS A 280 25.63 -4.21 -4.91
N VAL A 281 24.30 -4.17 -5.04
CA VAL A 281 23.36 -4.90 -4.17
C VAL A 281 23.50 -6.42 -4.32
N ILE A 282 23.71 -6.91 -5.54
CA ILE A 282 23.95 -8.34 -5.82
C ILE A 282 25.38 -8.77 -5.39
N GLY A 283 26.26 -7.81 -5.11
CA GLY A 283 27.60 -8.07 -4.60
C GLY A 283 28.62 -8.47 -5.66
N LEU A 284 28.60 -7.81 -6.84
CA LEU A 284 29.69 -7.89 -7.81
C LEU A 284 30.83 -6.92 -7.39
N PRO A 285 32.05 -7.40 -7.08
CA PRO A 285 33.20 -6.54 -6.80
C PRO A 285 33.55 -5.65 -7.98
N GLN A 286 34.25 -4.53 -7.72
CA GLN A 286 34.63 -3.57 -8.75
C GLN A 286 35.38 -4.24 -9.92
N ALA A 287 36.33 -5.14 -9.63
CA ALA A 287 37.08 -5.86 -10.67
C ALA A 287 36.24 -6.81 -11.55
N GLU A 288 35.08 -7.29 -11.09
CA GLU A 288 34.12 -8.00 -11.95
C GLU A 288 33.38 -7.00 -12.85
N GLN A 289 32.93 -5.87 -12.30
CA GLN A 289 32.27 -4.80 -13.05
C GLN A 289 33.19 -4.23 -14.15
N ASP A 290 34.44 -3.91 -13.80
CA ASP A 290 35.46 -3.40 -14.73
C ASP A 290 35.65 -4.35 -15.93
N ASN A 291 35.65 -5.66 -15.69
CA ASN A 291 35.78 -6.68 -16.75
C ASN A 291 34.51 -6.83 -17.60
N ILE A 292 33.31 -6.74 -17.02
CA ILE A 292 32.05 -6.68 -17.78
C ILE A 292 32.09 -5.48 -18.74
N PHE A 293 32.45 -4.30 -18.23
CA PHE A 293 32.55 -3.06 -19.02
C PHE A 293 33.65 -3.12 -20.08
N ARG A 294 34.78 -3.77 -19.80
CA ARG A 294 35.84 -4.06 -20.78
C ARG A 294 35.35 -4.93 -21.95
N MET A 295 34.60 -6.00 -21.66
CA MET A 295 34.06 -6.88 -22.70
C MET A 295 32.98 -6.19 -23.55
N LEU A 296 32.14 -5.34 -22.95
CA LEU A 296 31.20 -4.48 -23.69
C LEU A 296 31.93 -3.50 -24.62
N ALA A 297 33.02 -2.89 -24.16
CA ALA A 297 33.87 -2.04 -25.00
C ALA A 297 34.54 -2.84 -26.13
N ALA A 298 35.02 -4.05 -25.87
CA ALA A 298 35.62 -4.92 -26.87
C ALA A 298 34.63 -5.25 -28.00
N ILE A 299 33.36 -5.51 -27.68
CA ILE A 299 32.28 -5.72 -28.66
C ILE A 299 31.99 -4.46 -29.49
N LEU A 300 31.94 -3.29 -28.86
CA LEU A 300 31.73 -2.01 -29.56
C LEU A 300 32.86 -1.70 -30.55
N TRP A 301 34.12 -1.89 -30.14
CA TRP A 301 35.29 -1.69 -30.98
C TRP A 301 35.44 -2.77 -32.06
N LEU A 302 35.13 -4.04 -31.77
CA LEU A 302 35.05 -5.11 -32.77
C LEU A 302 34.12 -4.74 -33.92
N GLY A 303 32.98 -4.11 -33.63
CA GLY A 303 32.04 -3.65 -34.66
C GLY A 303 32.62 -2.60 -35.63
N ASN A 304 33.65 -1.86 -35.21
CA ASN A 304 34.31 -0.85 -36.02
C ASN A 304 35.47 -1.40 -36.87
N VAL A 305 35.88 -2.66 -36.68
CA VAL A 305 36.83 -3.32 -37.60
C VAL A 305 36.19 -3.40 -38.99
N THR A 306 36.85 -2.81 -39.98
CA THR A 306 36.40 -2.75 -41.38
C THR A 306 37.41 -3.41 -42.30
N PHE A 307 36.89 -4.02 -43.37
CA PHE A 307 37.65 -4.81 -44.33
C PHE A 307 37.52 -4.19 -45.73
N ARG A 308 38.60 -4.30 -46.51
CA ARG A 308 38.69 -3.99 -47.94
C ARG A 308 39.23 -5.20 -48.67
N GLU A 309 38.96 -5.30 -49.96
CA GLU A 309 39.57 -6.32 -50.81
C GLU A 309 41.03 -5.91 -51.10
N ASP A 310 41.95 -6.87 -51.03
CA ASP A 310 43.35 -6.71 -51.46
C ASP A 310 43.51 -6.98 -52.97
N ASP A 311 44.72 -6.80 -53.50
CA ASP A 311 45.04 -7.03 -54.92
C ASP A 311 44.84 -8.50 -55.38
N SER A 312 44.55 -9.42 -54.45
CA SER A 312 44.25 -10.83 -54.67
C SER A 312 42.79 -11.21 -54.34
N GLY A 313 41.92 -10.24 -54.00
CA GLY A 313 40.51 -10.43 -53.69
C GLY A 313 40.18 -10.91 -52.25
N ASN A 314 41.15 -10.88 -51.34
CA ASN A 314 40.96 -11.31 -49.94
C ASN A 314 40.69 -10.12 -49.02
N ALA A 315 40.18 -10.38 -47.81
CA ALA A 315 39.90 -9.38 -46.80
C ALA A 315 41.18 -8.87 -46.12
N ALA A 316 41.65 -7.70 -46.52
CA ALA A 316 42.62 -6.91 -45.77
C ALA A 316 41.89 -5.94 -44.81
N ILE A 317 42.47 -5.71 -43.63
CA ILE A 317 41.93 -4.72 -42.68
C ILE A 317 42.24 -3.30 -43.17
N VAL A 318 41.29 -2.37 -42.97
CA VAL A 318 41.43 -0.97 -43.40
C VAL A 318 42.22 -0.14 -42.38
N ASP A 319 41.86 -0.26 -41.10
CA ASP A 319 42.48 0.46 -39.98
C ASP A 319 43.00 -0.54 -38.94
N GLN A 320 44.32 -0.62 -38.82
CA GLN A 320 45.00 -1.51 -37.88
C GLN A 320 44.88 -1.01 -36.43
N SER A 321 44.73 0.30 -36.19
CA SER A 321 44.68 0.87 -34.84
C SER A 321 43.43 0.42 -34.06
N VAL A 322 42.31 0.19 -34.76
CA VAL A 322 41.10 -0.41 -34.19
C VAL A 322 41.35 -1.85 -33.74
N VAL A 323 42.15 -2.61 -34.50
CA VAL A 323 42.51 -4.00 -34.16
C VAL A 323 43.48 -4.03 -32.98
N ASP A 324 44.46 -3.13 -32.96
CA ASP A 324 45.40 -2.98 -31.84
C ASP A 324 44.64 -2.64 -30.53
N PHE A 325 43.60 -1.79 -30.62
CA PHE A 325 42.76 -1.47 -29.47
C PHE A 325 41.84 -2.63 -29.04
N VAL A 326 41.29 -3.39 -29.98
CA VAL A 326 40.56 -4.65 -29.68
C VAL A 326 41.50 -5.68 -29.02
N ALA A 327 42.74 -5.79 -29.48
CA ALA A 327 43.76 -6.68 -28.92
C ALA A 327 44.11 -6.29 -27.48
N TYR A 328 44.28 -4.99 -27.20
CA TYR A 328 44.44 -4.44 -25.85
C TYR A 328 43.23 -4.72 -24.94
N LEU A 329 41.99 -4.62 -25.45
CA LEU A 329 40.79 -4.92 -24.67
C LEU A 329 40.59 -6.42 -24.39
N LEU A 330 41.08 -7.30 -25.27
CA LEU A 330 41.02 -8.76 -25.13
C LEU A 330 42.29 -9.38 -24.51
N GLU A 331 43.34 -8.58 -24.27
CA GLU A 331 44.66 -9.01 -23.79
C GLU A 331 45.31 -10.13 -24.62
N VAL A 332 45.29 -9.94 -25.94
CA VAL A 332 45.90 -10.83 -26.95
C VAL A 332 46.86 -10.03 -27.83
N ASP A 333 47.72 -10.71 -28.59
CA ASP A 333 48.54 -10.06 -29.60
C ASP A 333 47.71 -9.65 -30.84
N SER A 334 47.99 -8.45 -31.37
CA SER A 334 47.22 -7.87 -32.48
C SER A 334 47.38 -8.64 -33.81
N ALA A 335 48.55 -9.25 -34.06
CA ALA A 335 48.74 -10.09 -35.25
C ALA A 335 47.89 -11.37 -35.18
N HIS A 336 47.66 -11.91 -33.99
CA HIS A 336 46.73 -13.02 -33.80
C HIS A 336 45.26 -12.61 -34.01
N VAL A 337 44.85 -11.41 -33.57
CA VAL A 337 43.51 -10.87 -33.88
C VAL A 337 43.33 -10.67 -35.38
N ASN A 338 44.30 -10.04 -36.05
CA ASN A 338 44.26 -9.82 -37.49
C ASN A 338 44.19 -11.16 -38.24
N LYS A 339 45.04 -12.15 -37.91
CA LYS A 339 44.98 -13.50 -38.49
C LYS A 339 43.60 -14.14 -38.27
N ALA A 340 43.07 -14.15 -37.06
CA ALA A 340 41.80 -14.84 -36.76
C ALA A 340 40.56 -14.20 -37.39
N LEU A 341 40.64 -12.93 -37.83
CA LEU A 341 39.56 -12.24 -38.55
C LEU A 341 39.67 -12.35 -40.08
N THR A 342 40.88 -12.53 -40.62
CA THR A 342 41.15 -12.51 -42.08
C THR A 342 41.49 -13.88 -42.68
N ILE A 343 41.96 -14.83 -41.87
CA ILE A 343 42.40 -16.17 -42.28
C ILE A 343 41.68 -17.22 -41.43
N ARG A 344 41.13 -18.22 -42.10
CA ARG A 344 40.55 -19.41 -41.46
C ARG A 344 41.50 -20.59 -41.59
N VAL A 345 41.80 -21.23 -40.47
CA VAL A 345 42.62 -22.44 -40.47
C VAL A 345 41.71 -23.64 -40.76
N MET A 346 42.12 -24.48 -41.71
CA MET A 346 41.38 -25.70 -42.07
C MET A 346 42.26 -26.94 -41.92
N GLU A 347 41.64 -28.04 -41.49
CA GLU A 347 42.32 -29.31 -41.22
C GLU A 347 41.70 -30.42 -42.09
N THR A 348 42.38 -30.85 -43.16
CA THR A 348 41.86 -31.94 -44.01
C THR A 348 42.26 -33.30 -43.43
N SER A 349 41.33 -33.95 -42.73
CA SER A 349 41.50 -35.31 -42.17
C SER A 349 40.87 -36.40 -43.05
N ARG A 350 41.35 -36.55 -44.30
CA ARG A 350 40.94 -37.68 -45.17
C ARG A 350 41.64 -38.98 -44.78
N GLY A 351 40.86 -40.00 -44.42
CA GLY A 351 41.25 -41.40 -44.56
C GLY A 351 42.42 -41.89 -43.68
N GLY A 352 42.48 -41.51 -42.41
CA GLY A 352 43.38 -42.15 -41.43
C GLY A 352 44.86 -41.80 -41.52
N ARG A 353 45.26 -40.85 -42.39
CA ARG A 353 46.60 -40.23 -42.35
C ARG A 353 46.56 -38.96 -41.51
N ARG A 354 47.73 -38.50 -41.03
CA ARG A 354 47.91 -37.19 -40.40
C ARG A 354 47.34 -36.11 -41.33
N GLY A 355 46.38 -35.32 -40.83
CA GLY A 355 45.78 -34.25 -41.61
C GLY A 355 46.76 -33.11 -41.84
N SER A 356 46.67 -32.49 -43.02
CA SER A 356 47.39 -31.25 -43.32
C SER A 356 46.56 -30.05 -42.86
N VAL A 357 47.20 -29.18 -42.08
CA VAL A 357 46.68 -27.87 -41.70
C VAL A 357 46.98 -26.89 -42.84
N TYR A 358 46.00 -26.08 -43.25
CA TYR A 358 46.16 -25.07 -44.30
C TYR A 358 45.40 -23.78 -43.94
N ASP A 359 46.08 -22.65 -44.13
CA ASP A 359 45.52 -21.32 -43.93
C ASP A 359 44.74 -20.90 -45.19
N VAL A 360 43.47 -20.52 -45.03
CA VAL A 360 42.60 -20.07 -46.12
C VAL A 360 42.23 -18.60 -45.88
N PRO A 361 42.70 -17.65 -46.71
CA PRO A 361 42.22 -16.28 -46.68
C PRO A 361 40.69 -16.18 -46.87
N LEU A 362 40.06 -15.27 -46.14
CA LEU A 362 38.63 -15.00 -46.22
C LEU A 362 38.35 -13.82 -47.13
N ASN A 363 37.17 -13.77 -47.76
CA ASN A 363 36.68 -12.55 -48.42
C ASN A 363 36.02 -11.58 -47.42
N CYS A 364 35.76 -10.33 -47.82
CA CYS A 364 35.24 -9.29 -46.93
C CYS A 364 33.91 -9.63 -46.26
N ALA A 365 33.03 -10.37 -46.95
CA ALA A 365 31.75 -10.82 -46.38
C ALA A 365 31.96 -11.89 -45.29
N GLN A 366 32.87 -12.83 -45.53
CA GLN A 366 33.26 -13.87 -44.57
C GLN A 366 33.97 -13.28 -43.35
N ALA A 367 34.95 -12.39 -43.53
CA ALA A 367 35.64 -11.69 -42.44
C ALA A 367 34.65 -10.86 -41.59
N GLY A 368 33.71 -10.16 -42.24
CA GLY A 368 32.60 -9.47 -41.58
C GLY A 368 31.71 -10.41 -40.75
N ALA A 369 31.40 -11.60 -41.25
CA ALA A 369 30.64 -12.62 -40.53
C ALA A 369 31.42 -13.20 -39.33
N VAL A 370 32.74 -13.41 -39.45
CA VAL A 370 33.63 -13.88 -38.38
C VAL A 370 33.72 -12.86 -37.24
N ARG A 371 33.95 -11.58 -37.56
CA ARG A 371 33.90 -10.45 -36.62
C ARG A 371 32.55 -10.36 -35.88
N ASP A 372 31.45 -10.49 -36.62
CA ASP A 372 30.11 -10.50 -36.05
C ASP A 372 29.85 -11.76 -35.19
N ALA A 373 30.40 -12.91 -35.54
CA ALA A 373 30.28 -14.15 -34.75
C ALA A 373 31.03 -14.04 -33.41
N LEU A 374 32.27 -13.56 -33.42
CA LEU A 374 33.05 -13.28 -32.20
C LEU A 374 32.28 -12.34 -31.26
N SER A 375 31.75 -11.24 -31.79
CA SER A 375 30.98 -10.24 -31.04
C SER A 375 29.73 -10.83 -30.38
N LYS A 376 29.00 -11.71 -31.09
CA LYS A 376 27.85 -12.45 -30.55
C LYS A 376 28.26 -13.46 -29.47
N GLY A 377 29.38 -14.14 -29.66
CA GLY A 377 29.93 -15.13 -28.73
C GLY A 377 30.31 -14.51 -27.39
N ILE A 378 31.08 -13.42 -27.41
CA ILE A 378 31.48 -12.70 -26.19
C ILE A 378 30.23 -12.20 -25.43
N TYR A 379 29.25 -11.59 -26.12
CA TYR A 379 28.04 -11.10 -25.45
C TYR A 379 27.17 -12.21 -24.86
N PHE A 380 27.01 -13.32 -25.59
CA PHE A 380 26.21 -14.46 -25.13
C PHE A 380 26.82 -15.10 -23.88
N ASN A 381 28.13 -15.41 -23.91
CA ASN A 381 28.80 -15.99 -22.76
C ASN A 381 28.90 -15.01 -21.57
N LEU A 382 29.05 -13.70 -21.83
CA LEU A 382 29.00 -12.66 -20.80
C LEU A 382 27.62 -12.60 -20.10
N PHE A 383 26.53 -12.73 -20.86
CA PHE A 383 25.18 -12.73 -20.30
C PHE A 383 24.92 -13.99 -19.46
N ASP A 384 25.28 -15.17 -19.97
CA ASP A 384 25.17 -16.43 -19.23
C ASP A 384 26.01 -16.38 -17.94
N TRP A 385 27.26 -15.89 -18.00
CA TRP A 385 28.10 -15.71 -16.82
C TRP A 385 27.51 -14.72 -15.81
N ILE A 386 26.89 -13.61 -16.25
CA ILE A 386 26.18 -12.68 -15.35
C ILE A 386 25.04 -13.42 -14.63
N VAL A 387 24.26 -14.25 -15.32
CA VAL A 387 23.17 -15.03 -14.71
C VAL A 387 23.71 -16.06 -13.71
N GLU A 388 24.76 -16.81 -14.05
CA GLU A 388 25.45 -17.71 -13.11
C GLU A 388 25.98 -16.96 -11.89
N ARG A 389 26.60 -15.80 -12.10
CA ARG A 389 27.18 -14.98 -11.03
C ARG A 389 26.12 -14.39 -10.09
N VAL A 390 24.95 -14.05 -10.61
CA VAL A 390 23.75 -13.69 -9.82
C VAL A 390 23.27 -14.89 -9.01
N ASN A 391 23.19 -16.09 -9.60
CA ASN A 391 22.76 -17.31 -8.92
C ASN A 391 23.71 -17.71 -7.77
N VAL A 392 25.01 -17.45 -7.89
CA VAL A 392 25.97 -17.62 -6.78
C VAL A 392 25.63 -16.72 -5.59
N SER A 393 25.25 -15.46 -5.81
CA SER A 393 24.82 -14.54 -4.74
C SER A 393 23.44 -14.89 -4.15
N LEU A 394 22.52 -15.44 -4.95
CA LEU A 394 21.17 -15.81 -4.53
C LEU A 394 21.07 -17.21 -3.88
N LYS A 395 22.15 -18.00 -3.91
CA LYS A 395 22.18 -19.38 -3.45
C LYS A 395 21.70 -19.51 -1.99
N ALA A 396 20.80 -20.47 -1.75
CA ALA A 396 20.15 -20.61 -0.45
C ALA A 396 21.15 -20.85 0.70
N ARG A 397 21.04 -20.03 1.76
CA ARG A 397 21.92 -20.10 2.95
C ARG A 397 21.52 -21.20 3.96
N GLY A 398 20.52 -22.02 3.63
CA GLY A 398 19.94 -23.05 4.51
C GLY A 398 19.06 -24.04 3.75
N ALA A 399 18.32 -24.89 4.47
CA ALA A 399 17.51 -25.94 3.86
C ALA A 399 16.26 -25.39 3.16
N THR A 400 16.20 -25.54 1.83
CA THR A 400 15.00 -25.32 1.03
C THR A 400 13.98 -26.45 1.28
N ALA A 401 12.72 -26.09 1.53
CA ALA A 401 11.61 -27.02 1.70
C ALA A 401 10.64 -27.01 0.52
N GLN A 402 10.45 -25.86 -0.13
CA GLN A 402 9.48 -25.62 -1.21
C GLN A 402 9.97 -24.51 -2.15
N SER A 403 9.38 -24.39 -3.35
CA SER A 403 9.64 -23.28 -4.27
C SER A 403 8.41 -22.66 -4.94
N ILE A 404 8.56 -21.40 -5.35
CA ILE A 404 7.64 -20.71 -6.27
C ILE A 404 8.42 -20.25 -7.50
N GLY A 405 8.12 -20.87 -8.65
CA GLY A 405 8.64 -20.48 -9.96
C GLY A 405 7.85 -19.34 -10.60
N ILE A 406 8.52 -18.45 -11.32
CA ILE A 406 7.94 -17.35 -12.11
C ILE A 406 8.57 -17.38 -13.50
N LEU A 407 7.78 -17.72 -14.52
CA LEU A 407 8.20 -17.71 -15.92
C LEU A 407 7.72 -16.44 -16.62
N ASP A 408 8.64 -15.54 -16.95
CA ASP A 408 8.44 -14.42 -17.89
C ASP A 408 9.20 -14.76 -19.19
N ILE A 409 8.46 -15.15 -20.22
CA ILE A 409 9.01 -15.60 -21.50
C ILE A 409 8.42 -14.81 -22.67
N TYR A 410 9.15 -14.72 -23.77
CA TYR A 410 8.66 -14.27 -25.06
C TYR A 410 7.24 -14.76 -25.35
N GLY A 411 6.38 -13.85 -25.82
CA GLY A 411 5.14 -14.26 -26.46
C GLY A 411 5.41 -14.91 -27.81
N PHE A 412 4.39 -15.54 -28.36
CA PHE A 412 4.36 -15.95 -29.76
C PHE A 412 4.62 -14.73 -30.67
N GLU A 413 5.57 -14.83 -31.61
CA GLU A 413 5.95 -13.73 -32.52
C GLU A 413 5.52 -14.05 -33.96
N ILE A 414 4.78 -13.10 -34.57
CA ILE A 414 4.44 -13.11 -35.99
C ILE A 414 4.86 -11.78 -36.60
N PHE A 415 5.75 -11.85 -37.59
CA PHE A 415 6.26 -10.75 -38.40
C PHE A 415 6.10 -11.06 -39.90
N GLU A 416 6.41 -10.09 -40.75
CA GLU A 416 6.34 -10.20 -42.22
C GLU A 416 7.41 -11.14 -42.80
N LYS A 417 8.63 -11.14 -42.21
CA LYS A 417 9.70 -12.11 -42.50
C LYS A 417 10.15 -12.77 -41.19
N ASN A 418 9.61 -13.93 -40.88
CA ASN A 418 10.03 -14.75 -39.72
C ASN A 418 11.26 -15.58 -40.11
N SER A 419 12.20 -15.77 -39.18
CA SER A 419 13.43 -16.55 -39.39
C SER A 419 13.60 -17.64 -38.32
N PHE A 420 14.81 -18.21 -38.23
CA PHE A 420 15.15 -19.29 -37.29
C PHE A 420 14.83 -18.94 -35.83
N GLU A 421 15.07 -17.70 -35.43
CA GLU A 421 14.82 -17.18 -34.07
C GLU A 421 13.33 -17.22 -33.73
N GLN A 422 12.46 -16.78 -34.66
CA GLN A 422 11.00 -16.86 -34.48
C GLN A 422 10.51 -18.31 -34.46
N LEU A 423 11.07 -19.20 -35.28
CA LEU A 423 10.74 -20.64 -35.24
C LEU A 423 11.01 -21.22 -33.85
N CYS A 424 12.14 -20.85 -33.24
CA CYS A 424 12.51 -21.28 -31.90
C CYS A 424 11.60 -20.70 -30.80
N ILE A 425 11.30 -19.39 -30.86
CA ILE A 425 10.37 -18.73 -29.92
C ILE A 425 8.97 -19.34 -30.00
N ASN A 426 8.47 -19.59 -31.22
CA ASN A 426 7.14 -20.15 -31.45
C ASN A 426 7.07 -21.63 -31.10
N TYR A 427 8.15 -22.41 -31.32
CA TYR A 427 8.28 -23.79 -30.81
C TYR A 427 8.20 -23.86 -29.28
N VAL A 428 8.88 -22.98 -28.54
CA VAL A 428 8.80 -22.98 -27.06
C VAL A 428 7.42 -22.51 -26.57
N ASN A 429 6.76 -21.59 -27.27
CA ASN A 429 5.35 -21.25 -26.98
C ASN A 429 4.40 -22.43 -27.27
N GLU A 430 4.60 -23.18 -28.36
CA GLU A 430 3.86 -24.41 -28.68
C GLU A 430 4.02 -25.46 -27.56
N LYS A 431 5.25 -25.65 -27.07
CA LYS A 431 5.57 -26.52 -25.93
C LYS A 431 4.89 -26.07 -24.62
N LEU A 432 4.94 -24.79 -24.28
CA LEU A 432 4.27 -24.28 -23.08
C LEU A 432 2.74 -24.41 -23.19
N GLN A 433 2.18 -24.27 -24.39
CA GLN A 433 0.76 -24.53 -24.63
C GLN A 433 0.42 -26.04 -24.57
N GLN A 434 1.34 -26.92 -24.97
CA GLN A 434 1.21 -28.37 -24.79
C GLN A 434 1.16 -28.74 -23.30
N ILE A 435 2.05 -28.17 -22.46
CA ILE A 435 1.98 -28.31 -21.00
C ILE A 435 0.64 -27.79 -20.46
N PHE A 436 0.21 -26.61 -20.90
CA PHE A 436 -1.06 -26.02 -20.49
C PHE A 436 -2.23 -26.98 -20.76
N ILE A 437 -2.30 -27.57 -21.95
CA ILE A 437 -3.31 -28.55 -22.34
C ILE A 437 -3.18 -29.83 -21.50
N GLN A 438 -1.98 -30.39 -21.33
CA GLN A 438 -1.79 -31.62 -20.56
C GLN A 438 -2.18 -31.45 -19.08
N LEU A 439 -1.69 -30.40 -18.41
CA LEU A 439 -1.92 -30.17 -16.98
C LEU A 439 -3.29 -29.54 -16.67
N THR A 440 -3.96 -28.91 -17.64
CA THR A 440 -5.31 -28.34 -17.45
C THR A 440 -6.41 -29.26 -17.97
N LEU A 441 -6.34 -29.70 -19.22
CA LEU A 441 -7.41 -30.39 -19.93
C LEU A 441 -7.37 -31.90 -19.70
N LYS A 442 -6.19 -32.51 -19.89
CA LYS A 442 -6.05 -33.97 -19.85
C LYS A 442 -6.14 -34.50 -18.42
N ALA A 443 -5.35 -33.93 -17.52
CA ALA A 443 -5.37 -34.28 -16.10
C ALA A 443 -6.74 -34.06 -15.42
N GLU A 444 -7.53 -33.09 -15.89
CA GLU A 444 -8.88 -32.84 -15.35
C GLU A 444 -9.90 -33.88 -15.83
N GLN A 445 -9.83 -34.30 -17.09
CA GLN A 445 -10.67 -35.39 -17.62
C GLN A 445 -10.29 -36.76 -17.02
N GLU A 446 -8.99 -37.04 -16.89
CA GLU A 446 -8.47 -38.23 -16.19
C GLU A 446 -8.86 -38.26 -14.70
N GLU A 447 -9.01 -37.12 -14.04
CA GLU A 447 -9.51 -37.06 -12.66
C GLU A 447 -11.03 -37.33 -12.60
N TYR A 448 -11.82 -36.81 -13.55
CA TYR A 448 -13.26 -37.08 -13.60
C TYR A 448 -13.54 -38.57 -13.89
N GLU A 449 -12.74 -39.22 -14.74
CA GLU A 449 -12.78 -40.67 -14.96
C GLU A 449 -12.41 -41.45 -13.69
N ARG A 450 -11.31 -41.07 -13.01
CA ARG A 450 -10.86 -41.71 -11.76
C ARG A 450 -11.85 -41.60 -10.61
N GLU A 451 -12.57 -40.48 -10.54
CA GLU A 451 -13.60 -40.20 -9.54
C GLU A 451 -14.99 -40.73 -9.94
N GLN A 452 -15.12 -41.35 -11.12
CA GLN A 452 -16.34 -42.00 -11.63
C GLN A 452 -17.59 -41.09 -11.68
N ILE A 453 -17.39 -39.78 -11.85
CA ILE A 453 -18.48 -38.80 -11.95
C ILE A 453 -19.09 -38.76 -13.37
N LYS A 454 -20.31 -38.25 -13.50
CA LYS A 454 -21.00 -38.11 -14.81
C LYS A 454 -20.58 -36.80 -15.47
N TRP A 455 -19.72 -36.89 -16.47
CA TRP A 455 -19.18 -35.76 -17.22
C TRP A 455 -19.22 -36.04 -18.74
N THR A 456 -18.98 -35.01 -19.57
CA THR A 456 -19.04 -35.13 -21.04
C THR A 456 -17.66 -34.87 -21.66
N PRO A 457 -17.07 -35.84 -22.40
CA PRO A 457 -15.81 -35.69 -23.13
C PRO A 457 -15.71 -34.41 -23.96
N ILE A 458 -14.80 -33.52 -23.57
CA ILE A 458 -14.57 -32.24 -24.24
C ILE A 458 -13.52 -32.46 -25.32
N LYS A 459 -13.93 -32.45 -26.59
CA LYS A 459 -12.98 -32.49 -27.70
C LYS A 459 -12.16 -31.20 -27.73
N TYR A 460 -10.85 -31.33 -27.61
CA TYR A 460 -9.86 -30.27 -27.76
C TYR A 460 -8.87 -30.62 -28.89
N PHE A 461 -8.16 -29.63 -29.39
CA PHE A 461 -7.03 -29.84 -30.31
C PHE A 461 -5.77 -30.11 -29.48
N ASP A 462 -5.20 -31.32 -29.60
CA ASP A 462 -3.88 -31.62 -29.04
C ASP A 462 -2.80 -31.10 -29.99
N ASN A 463 -2.09 -30.06 -29.57
CA ASN A 463 -1.03 -29.44 -30.36
C ASN A 463 0.29 -30.23 -30.35
N LYS A 464 0.35 -31.41 -29.70
CA LYS A 464 1.48 -32.34 -29.81
C LYS A 464 1.88 -32.61 -31.26
N ILE A 465 0.92 -32.70 -32.20
CA ILE A 465 1.22 -32.94 -33.62
C ILE A 465 2.08 -31.83 -34.26
N VAL A 466 2.07 -30.61 -33.70
CA VAL A 466 2.90 -29.47 -34.14
C VAL A 466 4.25 -29.47 -33.43
N CYS A 467 4.29 -29.85 -32.14
CA CYS A 467 5.55 -30.09 -31.43
C CYS A 467 6.39 -31.18 -32.12
N ASP A 468 5.77 -32.32 -32.42
CA ASP A 468 6.41 -33.48 -33.04
C ASP A 468 6.90 -33.16 -34.48
N LEU A 469 6.10 -32.41 -35.26
CA LEU A 469 6.48 -31.89 -36.57
C LEU A 469 7.78 -31.06 -36.53
N ILE A 470 8.04 -30.34 -35.44
CA ILE A 470 9.24 -29.50 -35.30
C ILE A 470 10.40 -30.31 -34.71
N GLU A 471 10.17 -31.09 -33.65
CA GLU A 471 11.22 -31.64 -32.79
C GLU A 471 11.61 -33.09 -33.07
N GLU A 472 10.76 -33.91 -33.69
CA GLU A 472 10.92 -35.37 -33.70
C GLU A 472 12.11 -35.80 -34.58
N LYS A 473 12.79 -36.89 -34.18
CA LYS A 473 13.92 -37.47 -34.93
C LYS A 473 13.47 -38.64 -35.81
N ARG A 474 12.37 -39.34 -35.49
CA ARG A 474 11.76 -40.40 -36.33
C ARG A 474 10.23 -40.41 -36.20
N PRO A 475 9.45 -39.93 -37.19
CA PRO A 475 9.89 -39.32 -38.45
C PRO A 475 10.69 -38.02 -38.24
N PRO A 476 11.55 -37.61 -39.19
CA PRO A 476 12.41 -36.45 -39.03
C PRO A 476 11.61 -35.14 -39.17
N GLY A 477 11.42 -34.43 -38.06
CA GLY A 477 10.83 -33.09 -38.01
C GLY A 477 11.75 -31.97 -38.51
N VAL A 478 11.27 -30.72 -38.44
CA VAL A 478 11.95 -29.53 -38.99
C VAL A 478 13.39 -29.39 -38.47
N PHE A 479 13.65 -29.53 -37.17
CA PHE A 479 15.01 -29.44 -36.63
C PHE A 479 15.90 -30.61 -37.07
N ALA A 480 15.35 -31.81 -37.25
CA ALA A 480 16.11 -32.96 -37.75
C ALA A 480 16.50 -32.78 -39.24
N ALA A 481 15.58 -32.29 -40.07
CA ALA A 481 15.84 -31.93 -41.46
C ALA A 481 16.88 -30.80 -41.59
N LEU A 482 16.82 -29.79 -40.71
CA LEU A 482 17.77 -28.67 -40.68
C LEU A 482 19.18 -29.13 -40.28
N ASN A 483 19.28 -29.97 -39.25
CA ASN A 483 20.55 -30.56 -38.82
C ASN A 483 21.20 -31.45 -39.89
N ASP A 484 20.41 -32.21 -40.65
CA ASP A 484 20.90 -33.06 -41.75
C ASP A 484 21.39 -32.23 -42.97
N ALA A 485 20.69 -31.15 -43.31
CA ALA A 485 21.14 -30.21 -44.33
C ALA A 485 22.46 -29.51 -43.94
N CYS A 486 22.57 -29.03 -42.69
CA CYS A 486 23.81 -28.49 -42.12
C CYS A 486 24.98 -29.48 -42.14
N ALA A 487 24.67 -30.77 -42.13
CA ALA A 487 25.62 -31.88 -42.15
C ALA A 487 26.02 -32.38 -43.55
N THR A 488 25.21 -32.10 -44.56
CA THR A 488 25.47 -32.50 -45.96
C THR A 488 26.27 -31.43 -46.70
N ALA A 489 25.93 -30.15 -46.51
CA ALA A 489 26.63 -29.01 -47.08
C ALA A 489 27.39 -28.22 -46.00
N HIS A 490 28.56 -28.76 -45.63
CA HIS A 490 29.40 -28.14 -44.60
C HIS A 490 30.02 -26.80 -45.06
N ALA A 491 30.41 -26.67 -46.34
CA ALA A 491 31.22 -25.56 -46.85
C ALA A 491 30.43 -24.35 -47.41
N ASP A 492 29.27 -24.56 -48.05
CA ASP A 492 28.44 -23.49 -48.64
C ASP A 492 27.07 -23.41 -47.95
N PRO A 493 26.70 -22.25 -47.35
CA PRO A 493 25.36 -22.01 -46.82
C PRO A 493 24.25 -22.12 -47.88
N THR A 494 24.51 -21.73 -49.13
CA THR A 494 23.50 -21.67 -50.19
C THR A 494 23.04 -23.08 -50.60
N ALA A 495 24.00 -23.98 -50.85
CA ALA A 495 23.73 -25.40 -51.05
C ALA A 495 23.11 -26.07 -49.81
N ALA A 496 23.44 -25.61 -48.59
CA ALA A 496 22.81 -26.11 -47.37
C ALA A 496 21.33 -25.74 -47.29
N ASP A 497 20.97 -24.47 -47.51
CA ASP A 497 19.57 -24.02 -47.52
C ASP A 497 18.77 -24.69 -48.65
N GLN A 498 19.36 -24.89 -49.84
CA GLN A 498 18.74 -25.67 -50.93
C GLN A 498 18.52 -27.14 -50.55
N THR A 499 19.50 -27.77 -49.87
CA THR A 499 19.35 -29.14 -49.35
C THR A 499 18.23 -29.21 -48.31
N PHE A 500 18.10 -28.19 -47.46
CA PHE A 500 17.04 -28.08 -46.46
C PHE A 500 15.64 -27.96 -47.11
N VAL A 501 15.48 -27.15 -48.18
CA VAL A 501 14.23 -27.12 -48.99
C VAL A 501 13.85 -28.52 -49.46
N GLN A 502 14.81 -29.29 -50.01
CA GLN A 502 14.56 -30.66 -50.48
C GLN A 502 14.13 -31.60 -49.35
N ARG A 503 14.75 -31.50 -48.16
CA ARG A 503 14.35 -32.29 -46.98
C ARG A 503 12.97 -31.89 -46.45
N LEU A 504 12.62 -30.60 -46.43
CA LEU A 504 11.31 -30.11 -45.98
C LEU A 504 10.15 -30.66 -46.81
N ASN A 505 10.36 -31.00 -48.10
CA ASN A 505 9.30 -31.61 -48.92
C ASN A 505 8.81 -32.96 -48.36
N ALA A 506 9.61 -33.69 -47.57
CA ALA A 506 9.18 -34.91 -46.89
C ALA A 506 8.13 -34.66 -45.79
N LEU A 507 8.02 -33.42 -45.28
CA LEU A 507 7.02 -33.03 -44.28
C LEU A 507 5.66 -32.62 -44.89
N SER A 508 5.55 -32.55 -46.22
CA SER A 508 4.33 -32.14 -46.94
C SER A 508 3.10 -33.04 -46.71
N SER A 509 3.30 -34.23 -46.15
CA SER A 509 2.23 -35.15 -45.72
C SER A 509 1.54 -34.74 -44.41
N ASN A 510 2.10 -33.81 -43.64
CA ASN A 510 1.52 -33.34 -42.37
C ASN A 510 0.53 -32.17 -42.61
N PRO A 511 -0.74 -32.26 -42.18
CA PRO A 511 -1.74 -31.20 -42.38
C PRO A 511 -1.39 -29.83 -41.79
N ASN A 512 -0.48 -29.79 -40.81
CA ASN A 512 0.02 -28.58 -40.15
C ASN A 512 1.28 -28.00 -40.80
N PHE A 513 1.81 -28.62 -41.86
CA PHE A 513 2.93 -28.12 -42.65
C PHE A 513 2.49 -27.73 -44.06
N THR A 514 3.12 -26.72 -44.67
CA THR A 514 2.92 -26.41 -46.10
C THR A 514 4.19 -25.78 -46.69
N PRO A 515 4.91 -26.46 -47.61
CA PRO A 515 6.07 -25.88 -48.27
C PRO A 515 5.66 -24.77 -49.24
N ARG A 516 6.50 -23.76 -49.41
CA ARG A 516 6.40 -22.70 -50.43
C ARG A 516 7.77 -22.46 -51.06
N GLN A 517 7.85 -21.65 -52.11
CA GLN A 517 9.13 -21.32 -52.72
C GLN A 517 9.93 -20.36 -51.81
N GLY A 518 11.09 -20.80 -51.32
CA GLY A 518 11.96 -20.04 -50.40
C GLY A 518 11.43 -19.85 -48.96
N GLN A 519 10.25 -20.40 -48.64
CA GLN A 519 9.61 -20.31 -47.32
C GLN A 519 8.87 -21.60 -46.98
N PHE A 520 8.55 -21.82 -45.70
CA PHE A 520 7.60 -22.86 -45.30
C PHE A 520 6.61 -22.31 -44.26
N VAL A 521 5.39 -22.83 -44.28
CA VAL A 521 4.32 -22.44 -43.35
C VAL A 521 4.09 -23.57 -42.34
N ILE A 522 4.01 -23.20 -41.05
CA ILE A 522 3.52 -24.08 -39.98
C ILE A 522 2.22 -23.52 -39.43
N LYS A 523 1.23 -24.40 -39.22
CA LYS A 523 -0.05 -24.10 -38.57
C LYS A 523 0.08 -24.40 -37.08
N HIS A 524 0.49 -23.38 -36.34
CA HIS A 524 0.64 -23.37 -34.89
C HIS A 524 -0.73 -23.26 -34.19
N TYR A 525 -0.79 -23.51 -32.87
CA TYR A 525 -2.00 -23.22 -32.08
C TYR A 525 -2.49 -21.76 -32.21
N ALA A 526 -1.57 -20.84 -32.51
CA ALA A 526 -1.81 -19.42 -32.67
C ALA A 526 -2.31 -18.99 -34.06
N GLY A 527 -2.10 -19.81 -35.10
CA GLY A 527 -2.35 -19.46 -36.50
C GLY A 527 -1.26 -19.96 -37.45
N GLU A 528 -1.35 -19.55 -38.72
CA GLU A 528 -0.36 -19.89 -39.74
C GLU A 528 0.82 -18.91 -39.71
N VAL A 529 2.05 -19.41 -39.64
CA VAL A 529 3.28 -18.59 -39.67
C VAL A 529 4.18 -19.04 -40.82
N SER A 530 4.59 -18.11 -41.68
CA SER A 530 5.52 -18.35 -42.79
C SER A 530 6.95 -17.98 -42.37
N TYR A 531 7.87 -18.94 -42.48
CA TYR A 531 9.28 -18.80 -42.13
C TYR A 531 10.15 -18.77 -43.40
N ALA A 532 11.06 -17.80 -43.48
CA ALA A 532 12.04 -17.70 -44.57
C ALA A 532 13.19 -18.69 -44.35
N ILE A 533 13.56 -19.42 -45.41
CA ILE A 533 14.61 -20.44 -45.38
C ILE A 533 16.01 -19.82 -45.51
N ASP A 534 16.10 -18.72 -46.24
CA ASP A 534 17.26 -17.83 -46.40
C ASP A 534 18.06 -17.60 -45.10
N GLY A 535 19.25 -18.19 -45.02
CA GLY A 535 20.19 -18.13 -43.89
C GLY A 535 19.86 -19.04 -42.70
N MET A 536 18.86 -19.92 -42.80
CA MET A 536 18.39 -20.73 -41.67
C MET A 536 19.39 -21.83 -41.27
N THR A 537 20.12 -22.44 -42.22
CA THR A 537 21.14 -23.45 -41.89
C THR A 537 22.33 -22.85 -41.14
N ASP A 538 22.84 -21.69 -41.58
CA ASP A 538 23.98 -21.04 -40.94
C ASP A 538 23.66 -20.59 -39.50
N LYS A 539 22.48 -19.98 -39.30
CA LYS A 539 21.94 -19.65 -37.97
C LYS A 539 21.79 -20.86 -37.04
N ASN A 540 21.59 -22.07 -37.59
CA ASN A 540 21.49 -23.29 -36.80
C ASN A 540 22.85 -23.94 -36.50
N LYS A 541 23.86 -23.79 -37.38
CA LYS A 541 25.23 -24.27 -37.13
C LYS A 541 25.79 -23.68 -35.82
N ASP A 542 25.59 -22.38 -35.60
CA ASP A 542 25.77 -21.66 -34.33
C ASP A 542 27.05 -22.01 -33.53
N GLN A 543 28.17 -22.04 -34.24
CA GLN A 543 29.50 -22.38 -33.71
C GLN A 543 30.49 -21.28 -34.06
N LEU A 544 31.25 -20.83 -33.06
CA LEU A 544 32.47 -20.05 -33.29
C LEU A 544 33.48 -20.93 -34.05
N LEU A 545 34.25 -20.30 -34.94
CA LEU A 545 35.37 -21.00 -35.58
C LEU A 545 36.40 -21.40 -34.53
N LYS A 546 37.06 -22.55 -34.71
CA LYS A 546 38.18 -23.01 -33.86
C LYS A 546 39.22 -21.88 -33.67
N ASP A 547 39.47 -21.12 -34.72
CA ASP A 547 40.45 -20.03 -34.77
C ASP A 547 40.14 -18.90 -33.77
N LEU A 548 38.86 -18.56 -33.60
CA LEU A 548 38.40 -17.58 -32.61
C LEU A 548 38.53 -18.11 -31.18
N LEU A 549 38.24 -19.40 -30.96
CA LEU A 549 38.42 -20.05 -29.65
C LEU A 549 39.91 -20.18 -29.29
N ASN A 550 40.77 -20.46 -30.28
CA ASN A 550 42.21 -20.48 -30.12
C ASN A 550 42.78 -19.08 -29.79
N LEU A 551 42.27 -18.02 -30.44
CA LEU A 551 42.63 -16.63 -30.12
C LEU A 551 42.27 -16.28 -28.67
N LEU A 552 41.03 -16.57 -28.25
CA LEU A 552 40.56 -16.30 -26.89
C LEU A 552 41.35 -17.12 -25.85
N GLY A 553 41.70 -18.36 -26.18
CA GLY A 553 42.60 -19.21 -25.40
C GLY A 553 44.05 -18.75 -25.30
N GLN A 554 44.47 -17.72 -26.04
CA GLN A 554 45.77 -17.06 -25.92
C GLN A 554 45.72 -15.74 -25.12
N SER A 555 44.54 -15.32 -24.65
CA SER A 555 44.40 -14.11 -23.82
C SER A 555 45.17 -14.23 -22.51
N SER A 556 45.77 -13.16 -22.00
CA SER A 556 46.21 -13.12 -20.59
C SER A 556 45.09 -12.73 -19.61
N ASN A 557 43.90 -12.36 -20.09
CA ASN A 557 42.78 -11.99 -19.22
C ASN A 557 42.05 -13.25 -18.70
N THR A 558 42.21 -13.55 -17.41
CA THR A 558 41.52 -14.66 -16.72
C THR A 558 39.99 -14.63 -16.85
N PHE A 559 39.38 -13.45 -17.02
CA PHE A 559 37.94 -13.32 -17.27
C PHE A 559 37.54 -13.88 -18.64
N VAL A 560 38.37 -13.69 -19.68
CA VAL A 560 38.10 -14.25 -21.02
C VAL A 560 38.11 -15.78 -20.97
N HIS A 561 39.06 -16.39 -20.26
CA HIS A 561 39.05 -17.85 -20.01
C HIS A 561 37.83 -18.33 -19.21
N THR A 562 37.32 -17.49 -18.30
CA THR A 562 36.12 -17.79 -17.51
C THR A 562 34.85 -17.72 -18.37
N LEU A 563 34.79 -16.81 -19.36
CA LEU A 563 33.73 -16.77 -20.37
C LEU A 563 33.85 -17.89 -21.41
N PHE A 564 35.03 -18.46 -21.64
CA PHE A 564 35.27 -19.52 -22.64
C PHE A 564 35.94 -20.77 -22.03
N PRO A 565 35.30 -21.45 -21.06
CA PRO A 565 35.93 -22.54 -20.29
C PRO A 565 36.13 -23.84 -21.08
N ASN A 566 35.43 -24.01 -22.19
CA ASN A 566 35.56 -25.18 -23.05
C ASN A 566 36.78 -25.04 -23.97
N GLN A 567 37.89 -25.69 -23.60
CA GLN A 567 39.04 -25.84 -24.49
C GLN A 567 38.64 -26.56 -25.80
N VAL A 568 39.32 -26.25 -26.91
CA VAL A 568 39.03 -26.84 -28.22
C VAL A 568 39.46 -28.31 -28.25
N ASP A 569 38.52 -29.20 -27.92
CA ASP A 569 38.70 -30.66 -27.89
C ASP A 569 38.97 -31.21 -29.31
N GLN A 570 40.25 -31.34 -29.67
CA GLN A 570 40.68 -31.58 -31.07
C GLN A 570 40.37 -33.00 -31.57
N ASP A 571 40.34 -34.00 -30.68
CA ASP A 571 40.15 -35.42 -31.03
C ASP A 571 38.66 -35.84 -31.13
N ASN A 572 37.73 -35.01 -30.64
CA ASN A 572 36.36 -35.44 -30.41
C ASN A 572 35.51 -35.46 -31.69
N ARG A 573 35.39 -36.65 -32.28
CA ARG A 573 34.61 -36.89 -33.51
C ARG A 573 33.08 -36.74 -33.35
N ARG A 574 32.57 -36.42 -32.17
CA ARG A 574 31.13 -36.10 -32.01
C ARG A 574 30.86 -34.68 -32.51
N ARG A 575 29.87 -34.53 -33.38
CA ARG A 575 29.38 -33.21 -33.82
C ARG A 575 28.89 -32.41 -32.60
N PRO A 576 29.30 -31.14 -32.42
CA PRO A 576 28.74 -30.29 -31.38
C PRO A 576 27.23 -30.07 -31.59
N PRO A 577 26.44 -29.87 -30.52
CA PRO A 577 25.00 -29.64 -30.65
C PRO A 577 24.72 -28.32 -31.39
N THR A 578 23.80 -28.37 -32.35
CA THR A 578 23.31 -27.19 -33.08
C THR A 578 22.46 -26.29 -32.18
N ALA A 579 22.14 -25.08 -32.63
CA ALA A 579 21.18 -24.24 -31.91
C ALA A 579 19.84 -24.98 -31.73
N GLY A 580 19.33 -25.68 -32.74
CA GLY A 580 18.11 -26.49 -32.65
C GLY A 580 18.19 -27.60 -31.58
N ASP A 581 19.30 -28.32 -31.47
CA ASP A 581 19.47 -29.34 -30.40
C ASP A 581 19.57 -28.69 -29.00
N LYS A 582 20.31 -27.59 -28.83
CA LYS A 582 20.41 -26.84 -27.56
C LYS A 582 19.03 -26.34 -27.10
N ILE A 583 18.25 -25.78 -28.04
CA ILE A 583 16.92 -25.24 -27.80
C ILE A 583 15.91 -26.35 -27.52
N LYS A 584 16.02 -27.51 -28.19
CA LYS A 584 15.23 -28.70 -27.85
C LYS A 584 15.53 -29.21 -26.44
N ALA A 585 16.80 -29.26 -26.03
CA ALA A 585 17.17 -29.66 -24.66
C ALA A 585 16.57 -28.70 -23.63
N SER A 586 16.96 -27.42 -23.72
CA SER A 586 16.50 -26.35 -22.82
C SER A 586 14.97 -26.27 -22.68
N ALA A 587 14.21 -26.46 -23.77
CA ALA A 587 12.76 -26.48 -23.73
C ALA A 587 12.20 -27.68 -22.97
N ASN A 588 12.80 -28.87 -23.10
CA ASN A 588 12.36 -30.08 -22.39
C ASN A 588 12.82 -30.08 -20.92
N ASP A 589 13.96 -29.46 -20.60
CA ASP A 589 14.39 -29.20 -19.22
C ASP A 589 13.39 -28.27 -18.52
N LEU A 590 13.00 -27.16 -19.17
CA LEU A 590 11.94 -26.26 -18.68
C LEU A 590 10.59 -26.98 -18.52
N VAL A 591 10.18 -27.84 -19.46
CA VAL A 591 8.98 -28.69 -19.31
C VAL A 591 9.08 -29.53 -18.05
N THR A 592 10.23 -30.18 -17.83
CA THR A 592 10.47 -31.08 -16.68
C THR A 592 10.43 -30.32 -15.36
N THR A 593 11.03 -29.13 -15.27
CA THR A 593 10.95 -28.26 -14.09
C THR A 593 9.50 -27.81 -13.83
N LEU A 594 8.77 -27.36 -14.86
CA LEU A 594 7.39 -26.90 -14.70
C LEU A 594 6.43 -28.02 -14.28
N MET A 595 6.67 -29.27 -14.69
CA MET A 595 5.87 -30.42 -14.29
C MET A 595 6.08 -30.86 -12.83
N GLN A 596 7.13 -30.38 -12.14
CA GLN A 596 7.35 -30.61 -10.71
C GLN A 596 6.59 -29.62 -9.80
N ALA A 597 5.91 -28.63 -10.39
CA ALA A 597 5.21 -27.57 -9.68
C ALA A 597 3.77 -27.39 -10.20
N ARG A 598 2.91 -26.83 -9.35
CA ARG A 598 1.50 -26.58 -9.67
C ARG A 598 1.35 -25.27 -10.46
N PRO A 599 0.89 -25.29 -11.72
CA PRO A 599 0.85 -24.10 -12.55
C PRO A 599 -0.35 -23.21 -12.29
N SER A 600 -0.08 -21.91 -12.22
CA SER A 600 -1.04 -20.80 -12.34
C SER A 600 -0.67 -19.96 -13.58
N TYR A 601 -1.66 -19.41 -14.28
CA TYR A 601 -1.42 -18.77 -15.59
C TYR A 601 -1.87 -17.31 -15.62
N ILE A 602 -1.03 -16.44 -16.16
CA ILE A 602 -1.35 -15.05 -16.46
C ILE A 602 -1.24 -14.84 -17.97
N ARG A 603 -2.35 -14.46 -18.61
CA ARG A 603 -2.46 -14.16 -20.04
C ARG A 603 -2.57 -12.64 -20.20
N THR A 604 -1.50 -12.01 -20.68
CA THR A 604 -1.40 -10.56 -20.86
C THR A 604 -1.83 -10.15 -22.26
N ILE A 605 -2.50 -9.00 -22.37
CA ILE A 605 -3.08 -8.47 -23.61
C ILE A 605 -2.64 -7.01 -23.80
N LYS A 606 -2.24 -6.67 -25.02
CA LYS A 606 -1.93 -5.32 -25.47
C LYS A 606 -3.18 -4.71 -26.15
N PRO A 607 -3.79 -3.63 -25.64
CA PRO A 607 -5.05 -3.11 -26.18
C PRO A 607 -4.91 -2.37 -27.51
N ASN A 608 -3.75 -1.78 -27.82
CA ASN A 608 -3.48 -1.03 -29.04
C ASN A 608 -1.96 -0.97 -29.31
N GLU A 609 -1.56 -0.70 -30.56
CA GLU A 609 -0.14 -0.51 -30.91
C GLU A 609 0.41 0.86 -30.52
N ASN A 610 -0.45 1.88 -30.44
CA ASN A 610 -0.10 3.29 -30.22
C ASN A 610 0.39 3.60 -28.79
N LYS A 611 0.42 2.61 -27.89
CA LYS A 611 0.75 2.75 -26.44
C LYS A 611 -0.20 3.74 -25.73
N SER A 612 -1.43 3.88 -26.23
CA SER A 612 -2.45 4.82 -25.76
C SER A 612 -3.21 4.27 -24.55
N PRO A 613 -3.38 5.02 -23.44
CA PRO A 613 -4.06 4.55 -22.24
C PRO A 613 -5.59 4.62 -22.28
N LYS A 614 -6.17 4.89 -23.46
CA LYS A 614 -7.62 4.99 -23.71
C LYS A 614 -8.10 4.22 -24.95
N GLU A 615 -7.20 3.81 -25.83
CA GLU A 615 -7.54 3.16 -27.10
C GLU A 615 -7.64 1.65 -26.94
N PHE A 616 -8.62 1.03 -27.61
CA PHE A 616 -8.80 -0.41 -27.64
C PHE A 616 -9.09 -0.83 -29.09
N THR A 617 -8.10 -1.46 -29.74
CA THR A 617 -8.15 -1.87 -31.14
C THR A 617 -8.82 -3.24 -31.23
N ASP A 618 -10.13 -3.26 -31.46
CA ASP A 618 -10.97 -4.47 -31.37
C ASP A 618 -10.42 -5.67 -32.15
N ALA A 619 -9.89 -5.46 -33.36
CA ALA A 619 -9.31 -6.50 -34.20
C ALA A 619 -8.03 -7.11 -33.60
N ASN A 620 -7.12 -6.29 -33.08
CA ASN A 620 -5.85 -6.73 -32.50
C ASN A 620 -6.08 -7.48 -31.19
N VAL A 621 -7.05 -7.05 -30.38
CA VAL A 621 -7.42 -7.78 -29.16
C VAL A 621 -8.19 -9.06 -29.49
N LEU A 622 -9.06 -9.07 -30.50
CA LEU A 622 -9.72 -10.29 -30.97
C LEU A 622 -8.71 -11.33 -31.50
N HIS A 623 -7.63 -10.90 -32.15
CA HIS A 623 -6.51 -11.77 -32.53
C HIS A 623 -5.83 -12.39 -31.30
N GLN A 624 -5.54 -11.57 -30.28
CA GLN A 624 -4.97 -12.03 -29.01
C GLN A 624 -5.90 -12.99 -28.24
N VAL A 625 -7.20 -12.71 -28.17
CA VAL A 625 -8.21 -13.59 -27.55
C VAL A 625 -8.20 -14.98 -28.19
N LYS A 626 -8.02 -15.04 -29.52
CA LYS A 626 -7.92 -16.29 -30.30
C LYS A 626 -6.63 -17.05 -30.00
N TYR A 627 -5.44 -16.47 -30.24
CA TYR A 627 -4.20 -17.24 -30.06
C TYR A 627 -3.89 -17.58 -28.60
N LEU A 628 -4.35 -16.78 -27.62
CA LEU A 628 -4.23 -17.12 -26.20
C LEU A 628 -5.20 -18.25 -25.78
N GLY A 629 -6.03 -18.76 -26.70
CA GLY A 629 -6.99 -19.84 -26.47
C GLY A 629 -8.07 -19.49 -25.44
N LEU A 630 -8.44 -18.21 -25.31
CA LEU A 630 -9.31 -17.77 -24.21
C LEU A 630 -10.74 -18.31 -24.35
N GLN A 631 -11.25 -18.47 -25.57
CA GLN A 631 -12.55 -19.11 -25.81
C GLN A 631 -12.55 -20.57 -25.33
N GLU A 632 -11.49 -21.31 -25.65
CA GLU A 632 -11.31 -22.71 -25.26
C GLU A 632 -11.22 -22.79 -23.73
N ASN A 633 -10.39 -21.96 -23.11
CA ASN A 633 -10.26 -21.89 -21.65
C ASN A 633 -11.61 -21.67 -20.93
N VAL A 634 -12.46 -20.78 -21.46
CA VAL A 634 -13.81 -20.53 -20.94
C VAL A 634 -14.74 -21.74 -21.20
N ARG A 635 -14.73 -22.32 -22.41
CA ARG A 635 -15.51 -23.53 -22.76
C ARG A 635 -15.21 -24.67 -21.79
N ILE A 636 -13.93 -24.93 -21.55
CA ILE A 636 -13.42 -26.02 -20.71
C ILE A 636 -13.85 -25.80 -19.26
N ARG A 637 -13.57 -24.61 -18.70
CA ARG A 637 -13.91 -24.28 -17.31
C ARG A 637 -15.42 -24.24 -17.03
N ARG A 638 -16.25 -24.01 -18.05
CA ARG A 638 -17.72 -24.01 -17.95
C ARG A 638 -18.37 -25.38 -18.17
N ALA A 639 -17.69 -26.30 -18.86
CA ALA A 639 -18.17 -27.67 -19.08
C ALA A 639 -17.67 -28.67 -18.03
N GLY A 640 -16.54 -28.37 -17.36
CA GLY A 640 -16.10 -29.04 -16.14
C GLY A 640 -16.82 -28.54 -14.88
N PHE A 641 -16.24 -28.85 -13.71
CA PHE A 641 -16.75 -28.46 -12.40
C PHE A 641 -15.95 -27.29 -11.82
N ALA A 642 -16.62 -26.21 -11.43
CA ALA A 642 -16.01 -25.00 -10.86
C ALA A 642 -15.21 -25.23 -9.56
N SER A 643 -15.50 -26.29 -8.79
CA SER A 643 -14.70 -26.67 -7.62
C SER A 643 -14.63 -28.18 -7.45
N ARG A 644 -13.49 -28.65 -6.94
CA ARG A 644 -13.22 -30.03 -6.54
C ARG A 644 -12.46 -30.01 -5.20
N GLN A 645 -13.01 -30.65 -4.17
CA GLN A 645 -12.40 -30.73 -2.83
C GLN A 645 -12.59 -32.14 -2.27
N THR A 646 -11.54 -32.67 -1.63
CA THR A 646 -11.62 -33.94 -0.91
C THR A 646 -12.60 -33.83 0.27
N PHE A 647 -13.26 -34.93 0.64
CA PHE A 647 -14.37 -34.89 1.60
C PHE A 647 -13.97 -34.28 2.96
N ASP A 648 -12.76 -34.58 3.43
CA ASP A 648 -12.13 -33.98 4.62
C ASP A 648 -12.13 -32.45 4.55
N LYS A 649 -11.47 -31.88 3.54
CA LYS A 649 -11.30 -30.41 3.36
C LYS A 649 -12.62 -29.70 3.12
N PHE A 650 -13.56 -30.35 2.43
CA PHE A 650 -14.90 -29.81 2.23
C PHE A 650 -15.67 -29.73 3.56
N VAL A 651 -15.64 -30.80 4.36
CA VAL A 651 -16.28 -30.83 5.67
C VAL A 651 -15.61 -29.85 6.64
N GLU A 652 -14.29 -29.84 6.77
CA GLU A 652 -13.55 -28.88 7.61
C GLU A 652 -13.81 -27.42 7.24
N ARG A 653 -14.02 -27.12 5.95
CA ARG A 653 -14.34 -25.75 5.52
C ARG A 653 -15.79 -25.35 5.79
N PHE A 654 -16.73 -26.28 5.64
CA PHE A 654 -18.18 -25.98 5.59
C PHE A 654 -19.05 -26.61 6.68
N PHE A 655 -18.51 -27.37 7.65
CA PHE A 655 -19.29 -28.00 8.75
C PHE A 655 -20.19 -27.01 9.51
N LEU A 656 -19.73 -25.76 9.65
CA LEU A 656 -20.44 -24.62 10.24
C LEU A 656 -21.82 -24.34 9.62
N LEU A 657 -22.05 -24.78 8.37
CA LEU A 657 -23.29 -24.58 7.64
C LEU A 657 -24.37 -25.61 8.01
N SER A 658 -23.99 -26.79 8.50
CA SER A 658 -24.93 -27.81 8.97
C SER A 658 -25.11 -27.72 10.49
N PRO A 659 -26.35 -27.58 10.99
CA PRO A 659 -26.66 -27.72 12.43
C PRO A 659 -26.44 -29.12 13.01
N LYS A 660 -26.00 -30.10 12.20
CA LYS A 660 -25.64 -31.46 12.64
C LYS A 660 -24.12 -31.69 12.63
N CYS A 661 -23.41 -31.04 11.71
CA CYS A 661 -21.95 -31.13 11.63
C CYS A 661 -21.24 -30.14 12.55
N SER A 662 -21.93 -29.08 13.03
CA SER A 662 -21.41 -28.17 14.05
C SER A 662 -22.38 -27.92 15.21
N TYR A 663 -21.83 -27.75 16.41
CA TYR A 663 -22.53 -27.19 17.57
C TYR A 663 -21.69 -26.05 18.16
N ALA A 664 -22.31 -24.90 18.46
CA ALA A 664 -21.67 -23.70 19.01
C ALA A 664 -20.47 -23.10 18.22
N GLY A 665 -20.06 -23.72 17.09
CA GLY A 665 -18.86 -23.37 16.31
C GLY A 665 -17.79 -24.47 16.31
N GLU A 666 -17.96 -25.51 17.12
CA GLU A 666 -17.11 -26.70 17.18
C GLU A 666 -17.60 -27.77 16.21
N TYR A 667 -16.69 -28.62 15.73
CA TYR A 667 -16.99 -29.74 14.84
C TYR A 667 -17.55 -30.92 15.64
N THR A 668 -18.72 -31.42 15.25
CA THR A 668 -19.46 -32.46 16.02
C THR A 668 -19.98 -33.60 15.15
N TRP A 669 -19.48 -33.75 13.93
CA TRP A 669 -19.84 -34.87 13.06
C TRP A 669 -19.06 -36.13 13.46
N THR A 670 -19.77 -37.24 13.65
CA THR A 670 -19.19 -38.55 14.06
C THR A 670 -19.30 -39.61 12.96
N GLY A 671 -19.78 -39.24 11.77
CA GLY A 671 -19.78 -40.09 10.59
C GLY A 671 -18.49 -39.92 9.78
N ASP A 672 -18.40 -40.65 8.69
CA ASP A 672 -17.39 -40.44 7.65
C ASP A 672 -17.55 -39.06 6.97
N TYR A 673 -16.50 -38.61 6.31
CA TYR A 673 -16.47 -37.30 5.64
C TYR A 673 -17.38 -37.24 4.40
N GLU A 674 -17.65 -38.34 3.70
CA GLU A 674 -18.52 -38.36 2.52
C GLU A 674 -19.99 -38.11 2.93
N THR A 675 -20.48 -38.79 3.97
CA THR A 675 -21.82 -38.55 4.53
C THR A 675 -21.90 -37.16 5.18
N GLY A 676 -20.82 -36.67 5.80
CA GLY A 676 -20.71 -35.29 6.29
C GLY A 676 -20.88 -34.26 5.16
N ALA A 677 -20.14 -34.42 4.06
CA ALA A 677 -20.25 -33.56 2.88
C ALA A 677 -21.67 -33.58 2.27
N LYS A 678 -22.25 -34.77 2.08
CA LYS A 678 -23.65 -34.93 1.62
C LYS A 678 -24.65 -34.25 2.56
N GLN A 679 -24.44 -34.31 3.88
CA GLN A 679 -25.31 -33.71 4.87
C GLN A 679 -25.20 -32.16 4.90
N ILE A 680 -24.00 -31.59 4.67
CA ILE A 680 -23.80 -30.15 4.48
C ILE A 680 -24.53 -29.66 3.22
N LEU A 681 -24.30 -30.31 2.07
CA LEU A 681 -24.94 -29.95 0.79
C LEU A 681 -26.47 -29.99 0.89
N LYS A 682 -27.01 -30.99 1.62
CA LYS A 682 -28.44 -31.14 1.91
C LYS A 682 -28.99 -30.02 2.80
N ASP A 683 -28.33 -29.69 3.92
CA ASP A 683 -28.80 -28.63 4.83
C ASP A 683 -28.69 -27.23 4.21
N THR A 684 -27.73 -27.02 3.30
CA THR A 684 -27.59 -25.77 2.52
C THR A 684 -28.59 -25.64 1.36
N ASN A 685 -29.42 -26.66 1.11
CA ASN A 685 -30.45 -26.70 0.05
C ASN A 685 -29.90 -26.51 -1.38
N ILE A 686 -28.71 -27.04 -1.67
CA ILE A 686 -28.13 -27.00 -3.02
C ILE A 686 -28.81 -28.05 -3.92
N PRO A 687 -29.19 -27.71 -5.18
CA PRO A 687 -29.78 -28.68 -6.11
C PRO A 687 -28.81 -29.83 -6.44
N ALA A 688 -29.33 -31.05 -6.58
CA ALA A 688 -28.54 -32.23 -6.97
C ALA A 688 -27.97 -32.15 -8.41
N GLU A 689 -28.35 -31.14 -9.19
CA GLU A 689 -27.79 -30.86 -10.52
C GLU A 689 -26.57 -29.93 -10.47
N GLU A 690 -26.29 -29.31 -9.33
CA GLU A 690 -25.21 -28.34 -9.10
C GLU A 690 -23.99 -28.94 -8.38
N PHE A 691 -24.07 -30.19 -7.93
CA PHE A 691 -22.94 -30.93 -7.40
C PHE A 691 -22.95 -32.39 -7.86
N GLN A 692 -21.79 -33.03 -7.82
CA GLN A 692 -21.65 -34.48 -7.88
C GLN A 692 -20.70 -34.95 -6.77
N ILE A 693 -20.85 -36.22 -6.39
CA ILE A 693 -20.00 -36.90 -5.42
C ILE A 693 -19.18 -37.92 -6.21
N GLY A 694 -17.85 -37.80 -6.16
CA GLY A 694 -16.91 -38.76 -6.70
C GLY A 694 -16.55 -39.86 -5.69
N THR A 695 -15.45 -40.56 -5.92
CA THR A 695 -14.94 -41.60 -5.00
C THR A 695 -14.16 -41.04 -3.82
N THR A 696 -13.56 -39.84 -3.95
CA THR A 696 -12.83 -39.16 -2.84
C THR A 696 -13.19 -37.68 -2.66
N LYS A 697 -13.94 -37.09 -3.61
CA LYS A 697 -14.17 -35.64 -3.68
C LYS A 697 -15.64 -35.23 -3.88
N VAL A 698 -15.96 -34.05 -3.38
CA VAL A 698 -17.12 -33.25 -3.80
C VAL A 698 -16.73 -32.44 -5.04
N PHE A 699 -17.57 -32.49 -6.06
CA PHE A 699 -17.48 -31.65 -7.25
C PHE A 699 -18.66 -30.67 -7.27
N ILE A 700 -18.40 -29.38 -7.38
CA ILE A 700 -19.43 -28.33 -7.52
C ILE A 700 -19.36 -27.78 -8.94
N LYS A 701 -20.51 -27.74 -9.62
CA LYS A 701 -20.64 -27.44 -11.05
C LYS A 701 -20.50 -25.94 -11.33
N THR A 702 -21.38 -25.12 -10.78
CA THR A 702 -21.38 -23.65 -10.99
C THR A 702 -20.52 -22.90 -9.95
N PRO A 703 -19.79 -21.84 -10.34
CA PRO A 703 -19.15 -20.94 -9.39
C PRO A 703 -20.16 -20.29 -8.44
N GLU A 704 -21.37 -19.96 -8.92
CA GLU A 704 -22.45 -19.37 -8.14
C GLU A 704 -22.82 -20.22 -6.91
N THR A 705 -22.84 -21.55 -7.05
CA THR A 705 -23.10 -22.48 -5.94
C THR A 705 -21.97 -22.46 -4.90
N LEU A 706 -20.72 -22.35 -5.33
CA LEU A 706 -19.56 -22.20 -4.44
C LEU A 706 -19.58 -20.84 -3.72
N PHE A 707 -19.84 -19.75 -4.44
CA PHE A 707 -20.01 -18.41 -3.85
C PHE A 707 -21.16 -18.38 -2.85
N ALA A 708 -22.25 -19.12 -3.08
CA ALA A 708 -23.35 -19.24 -2.13
C ALA A 708 -22.92 -19.92 -0.82
N LEU A 709 -22.16 -21.03 -0.88
CA LEU A 709 -21.62 -21.71 0.30
C LEU A 709 -20.72 -20.78 1.14
N GLU A 710 -19.78 -20.09 0.50
CA GLU A 710 -18.89 -19.14 1.18
C GLU A 710 -19.68 -17.95 1.76
N THR A 711 -20.67 -17.43 1.03
CA THR A 711 -21.54 -16.35 1.51
C THR A 711 -22.36 -16.77 2.74
N MET A 712 -22.85 -18.02 2.80
CA MET A 712 -23.51 -18.55 4.00
C MET A 712 -22.53 -18.67 5.18
N ARG A 713 -21.28 -19.06 4.91
CA ARG A 713 -20.21 -19.25 5.90
C ARG A 713 -19.76 -17.93 6.51
N ASP A 714 -19.55 -16.91 5.68
CA ASP A 714 -19.27 -15.54 6.14
C ASP A 714 -20.44 -14.94 6.91
N LYS A 715 -21.68 -15.21 6.48
CA LYS A 715 -22.90 -14.76 7.19
C LYS A 715 -23.01 -15.44 8.56
N TYR A 716 -22.55 -16.68 8.75
CA TYR A 716 -22.40 -17.31 10.06
C TYR A 716 -21.38 -16.55 10.93
N TRP A 717 -20.16 -16.36 10.44
CA TRP A 717 -19.09 -15.67 11.17
C TRP A 717 -19.46 -14.23 11.55
N HIS A 718 -20.06 -13.47 10.63
CA HIS A 718 -20.55 -12.12 10.87
C HIS A 718 -21.60 -12.07 11.99
N ASN A 719 -22.52 -13.05 12.03
CA ASN A 719 -23.50 -13.17 13.11
C ASN A 719 -22.84 -13.49 14.46
N MET A 720 -21.79 -14.32 14.51
CA MET A 720 -21.04 -14.58 15.75
C MET A 720 -20.23 -13.35 16.19
N ALA A 721 -19.57 -12.66 15.27
CA ALA A 721 -18.87 -11.41 15.53
C ALA A 721 -19.82 -10.34 16.12
N ILE A 722 -21.03 -10.20 15.58
CA ILE A 722 -22.06 -9.30 16.15
C ILE A 722 -22.42 -9.69 17.60
N ARG A 723 -22.57 -10.99 17.91
CA ARG A 723 -22.85 -11.46 19.28
C ARG A 723 -21.71 -11.10 20.24
N ILE A 724 -20.46 -11.37 19.86
CA ILE A 724 -19.25 -11.06 20.65
C ILE A 724 -19.12 -9.54 20.85
N GLN A 725 -19.21 -8.75 19.78
CA GLN A 725 -19.16 -7.28 19.87
C GLN A 725 -20.29 -6.71 20.74
N ARG A 726 -21.50 -7.30 20.70
CA ARG A 726 -22.62 -6.88 21.56
C ARG A 726 -22.35 -7.19 23.03
N ALA A 727 -21.77 -8.35 23.34
CA ALA A 727 -21.34 -8.70 24.69
C ALA A 727 -20.25 -7.73 25.19
N TRP A 728 -19.22 -7.47 24.37
CA TRP A 728 -18.12 -6.55 24.68
C TRP A 728 -18.60 -5.10 24.91
N ARG A 729 -19.43 -4.56 24.01
CA ARG A 729 -20.04 -3.23 24.17
C ARG A 729 -20.88 -3.14 25.45
N ASN A 730 -21.57 -4.21 25.84
CA ASN A 730 -22.33 -4.25 27.10
C ASN A 730 -21.42 -4.36 28.34
N TYR A 731 -20.31 -5.12 28.26
CA TYR A 731 -19.28 -5.16 29.30
C TYR A 731 -18.64 -3.79 29.52
N LEU A 732 -18.22 -3.09 28.45
CA LEU A 732 -17.68 -1.73 28.53
C LEU A 732 -18.70 -0.76 29.16
N ARG A 733 -19.97 -0.82 28.74
CA ARG A 733 -21.06 -0.04 29.36
C ARG A 733 -21.19 -0.32 30.86
N TYR A 734 -21.13 -1.59 31.27
CA TYR A 734 -21.23 -1.99 32.68
C TYR A 734 -20.01 -1.53 33.50
N ARG A 735 -18.80 -1.65 32.96
CA ARG A 735 -17.55 -1.13 33.55
C ARG A 735 -17.65 0.38 33.80
N THR A 736 -18.12 1.15 32.80
CA THR A 736 -18.37 2.59 32.94
C THR A 736 -19.47 2.90 33.96
N GLU A 737 -20.56 2.13 34.01
CA GLU A 737 -21.61 2.33 35.02
C GLU A 737 -21.10 2.08 36.44
N CYS A 738 -20.29 1.03 36.65
CA CYS A 738 -19.65 0.76 37.92
C CYS A 738 -18.67 1.87 38.33
N ALA A 739 -17.85 2.38 37.40
CA ALA A 739 -16.99 3.55 37.65
C ALA A 739 -17.82 4.79 38.04
N VAL A 740 -18.92 5.08 37.35
CA VAL A 740 -19.84 6.18 37.70
C VAL A 740 -20.51 5.98 39.07
N ARG A 741 -20.86 4.75 39.46
CA ARG A 741 -21.37 4.43 40.80
C ARG A 741 -20.32 4.71 41.88
N ILE A 742 -19.08 4.27 41.68
CA ILE A 742 -17.95 4.52 42.60
C ILE A 742 -17.65 6.03 42.70
N GLN A 743 -17.59 6.74 41.59
CA GLN A 743 -17.41 8.20 41.59
C GLN A 743 -18.55 8.94 42.29
N ARG A 744 -19.82 8.51 42.10
CA ARG A 744 -20.97 9.09 42.81
C ARG A 744 -20.91 8.81 44.32
N PHE A 745 -20.41 7.65 44.74
CA PHE A 745 -20.19 7.31 46.14
C PHE A 745 -19.10 8.18 46.77
N TRP A 746 -17.92 8.27 46.14
CA TRP A 746 -16.82 9.14 46.60
C TRP A 746 -17.20 10.63 46.63
N ARG A 747 -17.84 11.16 45.58
CA ARG A 747 -18.35 12.55 45.56
C ARG A 747 -19.42 12.81 46.63
N LYS A 748 -20.16 11.78 47.06
CA LYS A 748 -21.12 11.88 48.17
C LYS A 748 -20.43 11.87 49.55
N LEU A 749 -19.31 11.16 49.67
CA LEU A 749 -18.50 11.04 50.89
C LEU A 749 -17.65 12.30 51.13
N ASN A 750 -16.84 12.72 50.16
CA ASN A 750 -15.87 13.82 50.34
C ASN A 750 -16.47 15.20 50.08
N GLY A 751 -17.12 15.38 48.93
CA GLY A 751 -17.44 16.70 48.35
C GLY A 751 -18.89 17.11 48.53
N GLY A 752 -19.34 17.24 49.78
CA GLY A 752 -20.73 17.59 50.09
C GLY A 752 -20.95 18.96 50.72
N LYS A 753 -19.96 19.47 51.46
CA LYS A 753 -20.11 20.58 52.41
C LYS A 753 -19.96 21.95 51.74
N GLU A 754 -18.92 22.15 50.95
CA GLU A 754 -18.62 23.40 50.22
C GLU A 754 -19.80 23.84 49.34
N PHE A 755 -20.36 22.93 48.54
CA PHE A 755 -21.53 23.19 47.68
C PHE A 755 -22.84 23.45 48.46
N ILE A 756 -22.87 23.19 49.77
CA ILE A 756 -23.97 23.57 50.70
C ILE A 756 -23.66 24.92 51.34
N GLU A 757 -22.40 25.18 51.69
CA GLU A 757 -21.95 26.47 52.22
C GLU A 757 -22.10 27.60 51.18
N TRP A 758 -21.80 27.35 49.91
CA TRP A 758 -22.11 28.28 48.81
C TRP A 758 -23.62 28.49 48.62
N ARG A 759 -24.45 27.45 48.81
CA ARG A 759 -25.92 27.62 48.80
C ARG A 759 -26.36 28.57 49.90
N ASP A 760 -25.86 28.35 51.11
CA ASP A 760 -26.29 29.12 52.28
C ASP A 760 -25.67 30.54 52.29
N GLN A 761 -24.50 30.74 51.66
CA GLN A 761 -23.96 32.05 51.29
C GLN A 761 -24.88 32.78 50.29
N GLY A 762 -25.30 32.11 49.21
CA GLY A 762 -26.25 32.64 48.24
C GLY A 762 -27.63 32.95 48.84
N HIS A 763 -28.03 32.21 49.86
CA HIS A 763 -29.24 32.53 50.61
C HIS A 763 -29.10 33.84 51.36
N LYS A 764 -27.98 34.06 52.07
CA LYS A 764 -27.66 35.33 52.77
C LYS A 764 -27.62 36.52 51.81
N ILE A 765 -27.00 36.39 50.63
CA ILE A 765 -26.88 37.48 49.63
C ILE A 765 -28.25 38.08 49.25
N LEU A 766 -29.31 37.25 49.16
CA LEU A 766 -30.67 37.68 48.82
C LEU A 766 -31.62 37.77 50.04
N GLN A 767 -31.15 37.46 51.24
CA GLN A 767 -31.99 37.38 52.45
C GLN A 767 -32.60 38.74 52.79
N GLY A 768 -33.90 38.75 53.11
CA GLY A 768 -34.66 39.96 53.42
C GLY A 768 -34.97 40.88 52.23
N ARG A 769 -34.31 40.70 51.08
CA ARG A 769 -34.39 41.64 49.94
C ARG A 769 -35.16 41.14 48.71
N LYS A 770 -35.20 39.83 48.44
CA LYS A 770 -35.94 39.25 47.28
C LYS A 770 -36.74 38.00 47.69
N GLU A 771 -37.98 37.88 47.20
CA GLU A 771 -38.81 36.67 47.38
C GLU A 771 -38.11 35.42 46.85
N ARG A 772 -38.36 34.28 47.51
CA ARG A 772 -37.61 33.05 47.28
C ARG A 772 -38.45 32.05 46.48
N ARG A 773 -37.90 31.52 45.38
CA ARG A 773 -38.51 30.37 44.68
C ARG A 773 -38.37 29.11 45.55
N ARG A 774 -39.44 28.31 45.71
CA ARG A 774 -39.42 27.00 46.39
C ARG A 774 -38.23 26.13 45.97
N TYR A 775 -37.93 26.12 44.67
CA TYR A 775 -36.82 25.38 44.08
C TYR A 775 -35.42 25.86 44.50
N SER A 776 -35.26 27.12 44.93
CA SER A 776 -34.02 27.62 45.54
C SER A 776 -33.84 27.13 46.98
N LEU A 777 -34.93 26.87 47.71
CA LEU A 777 -34.93 26.52 49.14
C LEU A 777 -34.85 25.01 49.42
N ILE A 778 -34.82 24.15 48.39
CA ILE A 778 -34.76 22.70 48.55
C ILE A 778 -33.49 22.29 49.32
N GLY A 779 -33.67 21.69 50.51
CA GLY A 779 -32.57 21.33 51.40
C GLY A 779 -31.55 20.33 50.85
N SER A 780 -31.93 19.54 49.83
CA SER A 780 -31.03 18.65 49.09
C SER A 780 -30.35 19.32 47.88
N ARG A 781 -30.69 20.57 47.53
CA ARG A 781 -29.95 21.32 46.50
C ARG A 781 -28.55 21.65 47.03
N ARG A 782 -27.60 21.52 46.12
CA ARG A 782 -26.19 21.94 46.21
C ARG A 782 -25.92 22.91 45.06
N PHE A 783 -25.11 23.92 45.29
CA PHE A 783 -24.63 24.82 44.24
C PHE A 783 -23.39 24.19 43.60
N MET A 784 -23.54 23.63 42.39
CA MET A 784 -22.51 22.82 41.73
C MET A 784 -21.64 23.62 40.73
N GLY A 785 -22.03 24.84 40.37
CA GLY A 785 -21.26 25.67 39.44
C GLY A 785 -21.42 25.26 37.98
N ASP A 786 -20.49 24.45 37.45
CA ASP A 786 -20.40 24.10 36.02
C ASP A 786 -21.41 23.00 35.61
N TYR A 787 -22.68 23.37 35.37
CA TYR A 787 -23.72 22.42 34.98
C TYR A 787 -23.66 21.96 33.51
N LEU A 788 -22.94 22.68 32.64
CA LEU A 788 -22.72 22.28 31.24
C LEU A 788 -21.45 21.42 31.05
N GLY A 789 -20.55 21.40 32.04
CA GLY A 789 -19.29 20.67 31.98
C GLY A 789 -18.25 21.34 31.09
N ILE A 790 -18.24 22.68 31.01
CA ILE A 790 -17.29 23.46 30.21
C ILE A 790 -15.84 23.18 30.61
N GLY A 791 -15.56 23.00 31.92
CA GLY A 791 -14.24 22.68 32.43
C GLY A 791 -13.87 21.19 32.42
N ASN A 792 -14.70 20.32 31.82
CA ASN A 792 -14.51 18.86 31.86
C ASN A 792 -14.05 18.31 30.49
N LYS A 793 -12.82 17.77 30.46
CA LYS A 793 -12.27 17.10 29.28
C LYS A 793 -13.13 15.91 28.82
N GLY A 794 -13.30 15.73 27.51
CA GLY A 794 -14.09 14.67 26.88
C GLY A 794 -15.61 14.84 26.95
N GLY A 795 -16.11 16.00 27.41
CA GLY A 795 -17.54 16.29 27.57
C GLY A 795 -18.14 17.19 26.47
N PRO A 796 -19.48 17.26 26.32
CA PRO A 796 -20.12 18.21 25.41
C PRO A 796 -19.80 19.69 25.71
N GLY A 797 -19.41 20.00 26.95
CA GLY A 797 -18.95 21.35 27.34
C GLY A 797 -17.59 21.73 26.78
N GLU A 798 -16.70 20.76 26.51
CA GLU A 798 -15.40 21.00 25.87
C GLU A 798 -15.56 21.52 24.44
N VAL A 799 -16.59 21.05 23.71
CA VAL A 799 -16.96 21.56 22.39
C VAL A 799 -17.44 23.02 22.47
N ILE A 800 -18.14 23.40 23.54
CA ILE A 800 -18.54 24.79 23.79
C ILE A 800 -17.32 25.64 24.14
N ALA A 801 -16.42 25.14 25.01
CA ALA A 801 -15.20 25.84 25.43
C ALA A 801 -14.30 26.16 24.22
N GLY A 802 -13.99 25.16 23.40
CA GLY A 802 -13.18 25.31 22.20
C GLY A 802 -13.80 26.28 21.17
N ALA A 803 -15.11 26.20 20.96
CA ALA A 803 -15.81 27.08 20.02
C ALA A 803 -15.89 28.57 20.45
N ILE A 804 -15.58 28.89 21.71
CA ILE A 804 -15.57 30.28 22.23
C ILE A 804 -14.22 30.71 22.83
N GLY A 805 -13.17 29.91 22.66
CA GLY A 805 -11.81 30.23 23.08
C GLY A 805 -11.53 30.15 24.58
N ILE A 806 -12.32 29.41 25.36
CA ILE A 806 -11.98 29.12 26.77
C ILE A 806 -10.90 28.04 26.80
N SER A 807 -9.75 28.33 27.42
CA SER A 807 -8.65 27.36 27.51
C SER A 807 -8.95 26.26 28.52
N SER A 808 -8.40 25.06 28.30
CA SER A 808 -8.60 23.88 29.15
C SER A 808 -8.01 24.00 30.56
N ASN A 809 -7.25 25.07 30.84
CA ASN A 809 -6.71 25.43 32.14
C ASN A 809 -7.45 26.60 32.81
N GLU A 810 -8.48 27.17 32.17
CA GLU A 810 -9.27 28.27 32.74
C GLU A 810 -10.41 27.75 33.61
N GLU A 811 -10.44 28.16 34.87
CA GLU A 811 -11.47 27.75 35.82
C GLU A 811 -12.83 28.38 35.48
N VAL A 812 -13.88 27.55 35.54
CA VAL A 812 -15.28 27.91 35.25
C VAL A 812 -16.14 27.75 36.51
N PRO A 813 -16.21 28.75 37.42
CA PRO A 813 -16.99 28.64 38.66
C PRO A 813 -18.51 28.44 38.46
N PHE A 814 -19.05 28.80 37.29
CA PHE A 814 -20.46 28.59 36.98
C PHE A 814 -20.73 28.44 35.48
N SER A 815 -21.62 27.51 35.10
CA SER A 815 -22.20 27.47 33.76
C SER A 815 -23.63 26.91 33.80
N CYS A 816 -24.53 27.45 32.99
CA CYS A 816 -25.89 26.91 32.85
C CYS A 816 -26.55 27.31 31.52
N ARG A 817 -27.72 26.71 31.24
CA ARG A 817 -28.66 27.27 30.24
C ARG A 817 -29.40 28.46 30.85
N ALA A 818 -29.61 29.49 30.05
CA ALA A 818 -30.28 30.73 30.41
C ALA A 818 -31.10 31.24 29.22
N GLU A 819 -31.87 32.31 29.41
CA GLU A 819 -32.45 33.06 28.31
C GLU A 819 -32.02 34.54 28.38
N VAL A 820 -31.94 35.21 27.24
CA VAL A 820 -31.63 36.65 27.16
C VAL A 820 -32.75 37.34 26.40
N LEU A 821 -33.20 38.50 26.88
CA LEU A 821 -34.23 39.29 26.20
C LEU A 821 -33.64 39.95 24.94
N VAL A 822 -33.96 39.42 23.78
CA VAL A 822 -33.52 39.96 22.48
C VAL A 822 -34.56 40.94 21.95
N SER A 823 -34.12 42.17 21.66
CA SER A 823 -34.94 43.16 20.96
C SER A 823 -34.66 43.08 19.46
N LYS A 824 -35.70 42.96 18.64
CA LYS A 824 -35.60 42.92 17.17
C LYS A 824 -36.27 44.15 16.56
N LEU A 825 -35.68 44.72 15.51
CA LEU A 825 -36.20 45.92 14.87
C LEU A 825 -37.64 45.68 14.38
N GLY A 826 -38.55 46.62 14.69
CA GLY A 826 -39.97 46.51 14.33
C GLY A 826 -40.77 45.39 15.02
N ARG A 827 -40.24 44.73 16.07
CA ARG A 827 -40.94 43.63 16.78
C ARG A 827 -40.83 43.76 18.29
N SER A 828 -41.79 43.18 19.01
CA SER A 828 -41.71 43.07 20.47
C SER A 828 -40.51 42.21 20.90
N SER A 829 -39.80 42.65 21.93
CA SER A 829 -38.65 41.93 22.48
C SER A 829 -39.11 40.58 23.07
N LYS A 830 -38.33 39.52 22.86
CA LYS A 830 -38.65 38.16 23.32
C LYS A 830 -37.43 37.49 23.97
N PRO A 831 -37.62 36.61 24.96
CA PRO A 831 -36.55 35.75 25.44
C PRO A 831 -36.04 34.84 24.30
N GLU A 832 -34.73 34.63 24.24
CA GLU A 832 -34.12 33.58 23.43
C GLU A 832 -33.12 32.77 24.27
N ALA A 833 -33.09 31.46 24.04
CA ALA A 833 -32.16 30.56 24.74
C ALA A 833 -30.69 30.89 24.44
N ARG A 834 -29.87 30.84 25.51
CA ARG A 834 -28.41 31.03 25.52
C ARG A 834 -27.77 30.08 26.54
N SER A 835 -26.44 29.98 26.52
CA SER A 835 -25.69 29.44 27.65
C SER A 835 -24.98 30.59 28.37
N LEU A 836 -25.15 30.67 29.69
CA LEU A 836 -24.48 31.62 30.57
C LEU A 836 -23.28 30.90 31.19
N ILE A 837 -22.07 31.43 31.00
CA ILE A 837 -20.82 30.85 31.51
C ILE A 837 -20.05 31.96 32.23
N LEU A 838 -19.55 31.66 33.43
CA LEU A 838 -18.67 32.52 34.23
C LEU A 838 -17.31 31.83 34.35
N THR A 839 -16.26 32.50 33.91
CA THR A 839 -14.86 32.17 34.26
C THR A 839 -14.32 33.17 35.27
N LYS A 840 -13.08 32.99 35.72
CA LYS A 840 -12.39 34.00 36.54
C LYS A 840 -12.12 35.32 35.80
N LYS A 841 -12.24 35.37 34.46
CA LYS A 841 -11.98 36.55 33.64
C LYS A 841 -13.25 37.18 33.07
N ASN A 842 -14.17 36.37 32.55
CA ASN A 842 -15.27 36.82 31.71
C ASN A 842 -16.61 36.14 32.06
N VAL A 843 -17.71 36.86 31.81
CA VAL A 843 -19.04 36.29 31.65
C VAL A 843 -19.35 36.18 30.16
N TYR A 844 -19.57 34.96 29.67
CA TYR A 844 -19.97 34.69 28.29
C TYR A 844 -21.47 34.44 28.19
N LEU A 845 -22.10 35.02 27.17
CA LEU A 845 -23.43 34.66 26.70
C LEU A 845 -23.27 33.99 25.34
N VAL A 846 -23.47 32.67 25.29
CA VAL A 846 -23.18 31.83 24.11
C VAL A 846 -24.48 31.46 23.40
N LYS A 847 -24.48 31.51 22.07
CA LYS A 847 -25.59 31.10 21.21
C LYS A 847 -25.19 29.98 20.25
N GLN A 848 -26.22 29.29 19.77
CA GLN A 848 -26.12 28.35 18.65
C GLN A 848 -26.82 28.99 17.45
N VAL A 849 -26.12 29.10 16.33
CA VAL A 849 -26.61 29.71 15.08
C VAL A 849 -26.56 28.67 13.98
N MET A 850 -27.57 28.65 13.11
CA MET A 850 -27.56 27.76 11.95
C MET A 850 -26.93 28.48 10.76
N VAL A 851 -25.72 28.09 10.39
CA VAL A 851 -24.93 28.65 9.28
C VAL A 851 -24.70 27.54 8.26
N ASN A 852 -25.03 27.78 6.99
CA ASN A 852 -24.90 26.80 5.90
C ASN A 852 -25.52 25.41 6.23
N ARG A 853 -26.69 25.43 6.90
CA ARG A 853 -27.41 24.26 7.46
C ARG A 853 -26.67 23.45 8.54
N GLN A 854 -25.48 23.86 8.97
CA GLN A 854 -24.78 23.31 10.14
C GLN A 854 -25.06 24.17 11.39
N VAL A 855 -24.89 23.61 12.59
CA VAL A 855 -25.07 24.34 13.86
C VAL A 855 -23.71 24.79 14.38
N GLN A 856 -23.46 26.09 14.32
CA GLN A 856 -22.24 26.72 14.82
C GLN A 856 -22.48 27.27 16.24
N ILE A 857 -21.50 27.09 17.12
CA ILE A 857 -21.50 27.64 18.48
C ILE A 857 -20.64 28.91 18.46
N GLN A 858 -21.13 30.01 19.04
CA GLN A 858 -20.38 31.26 19.14
C GLN A 858 -20.76 32.04 20.40
N ALA A 859 -19.80 32.79 20.94
CA ALA A 859 -20.13 33.85 21.89
C ALA A 859 -20.99 34.91 21.18
N GLU A 860 -22.12 35.28 21.78
CA GLU A 860 -22.86 36.49 21.40
C GLU A 860 -22.31 37.71 22.13
N ARG A 861 -21.85 37.54 23.37
CA ARG A 861 -21.16 38.56 24.17
C ARG A 861 -20.13 37.92 25.09
N THR A 862 -19.06 38.67 25.34
CA THR A 862 -18.01 38.39 26.33
C THR A 862 -17.84 39.64 27.18
N ILE A 863 -18.27 39.59 28.43
CA ILE A 863 -18.23 40.72 29.37
C ILE A 863 -17.11 40.45 30.38
N PRO A 864 -16.02 41.24 30.39
CA PRO A 864 -14.99 41.13 31.43
C PRO A 864 -15.60 41.29 32.82
N VAL A 865 -15.27 40.41 33.76
CA VAL A 865 -15.89 40.41 35.10
C VAL A 865 -15.62 41.74 35.83
N GLY A 866 -14.42 42.30 35.69
CA GLY A 866 -14.06 43.61 36.22
C GLY A 866 -14.76 44.81 35.56
N ALA A 867 -15.50 44.62 34.45
CA ALA A 867 -16.33 45.64 33.84
C ALA A 867 -17.78 45.65 34.38
N ILE A 868 -18.18 44.65 35.18
CA ILE A 868 -19.54 44.55 35.74
C ILE A 868 -19.66 45.52 36.93
N LYS A 869 -20.25 46.69 36.68
CA LYS A 869 -20.43 47.76 37.68
C LYS A 869 -21.57 47.44 38.66
N MET A 870 -22.60 46.74 38.19
CA MET A 870 -23.77 46.36 38.99
C MET A 870 -24.52 45.15 38.40
N ILE A 871 -25.36 44.53 39.23
CA ILE A 871 -26.49 43.70 38.78
C ILE A 871 -27.78 44.29 39.37
N SER A 872 -28.83 44.42 38.56
CA SER A 872 -30.18 44.76 39.05
C SER A 872 -31.09 43.54 38.96
N CYS A 873 -31.92 43.29 39.97
CA CYS A 873 -33.01 42.31 39.93
C CYS A 873 -34.19 42.78 40.78
N SER A 874 -35.40 42.24 40.57
CA SER A 874 -36.58 42.73 41.30
C SER A 874 -36.65 42.23 42.76
N THR A 875 -37.56 42.74 43.59
CA THR A 875 -37.92 42.20 44.91
C THR A 875 -38.76 40.91 44.87
N LEU A 876 -39.38 40.58 43.74
CA LEU A 876 -40.25 39.40 43.56
C LEU A 876 -39.45 38.12 43.22
N LYS A 877 -40.11 36.96 43.08
CA LYS A 877 -39.42 35.66 42.94
C LYS A 877 -38.70 35.45 41.60
N ASP A 878 -38.98 36.31 40.62
CA ASP A 878 -38.60 36.18 39.21
C ASP A 878 -37.11 35.84 39.00
N ASP A 879 -36.82 35.03 38.00
CA ASP A 879 -35.47 34.62 37.61
C ASP A 879 -34.73 35.63 36.72
N TRP A 880 -35.26 36.86 36.59
CA TRP A 880 -34.72 37.91 35.74
C TRP A 880 -33.73 38.84 36.48
N PHE A 881 -32.69 39.26 35.78
CA PHE A 881 -31.74 40.28 36.23
C PHE A 881 -31.03 40.94 35.04
N SER A 882 -30.43 42.11 35.26
CA SER A 882 -29.53 42.76 34.29
C SER A 882 -28.07 42.58 34.70
N ILE A 883 -27.17 42.51 33.72
CA ILE A 883 -25.72 42.63 33.95
C ILE A 883 -25.29 44.02 33.51
N GLY A 884 -25.18 44.94 34.47
CA GLY A 884 -24.79 46.33 34.24
C GLY A 884 -23.29 46.45 34.00
N ALA A 885 -22.86 46.23 32.77
CA ALA A 885 -21.48 46.47 32.34
C ALA A 885 -21.24 47.95 31.99
N GLY A 886 -22.30 48.66 31.58
CA GLY A 886 -22.19 50.07 31.20
C GLY A 886 -21.25 50.29 30.01
N SER A 887 -21.34 49.40 29.01
CA SER A 887 -20.57 49.47 27.77
C SER A 887 -20.93 50.73 26.96
N PRO A 888 -19.95 51.41 26.34
CA PRO A 888 -20.22 52.54 25.43
C PRO A 888 -20.82 52.09 24.08
N THR A 889 -20.71 50.80 23.72
CA THR A 889 -21.14 50.27 22.41
C THR A 889 -22.32 49.30 22.50
N GLU A 890 -22.54 48.63 23.63
CA GLU A 890 -23.62 47.64 23.78
C GLU A 890 -24.62 48.00 24.90
N PRO A 891 -25.93 47.70 24.73
CA PRO A 891 -26.89 47.75 25.84
C PRO A 891 -26.60 46.66 26.88
N ASP A 892 -27.02 46.82 28.14
CA ASP A 892 -26.86 45.79 29.17
C ASP A 892 -27.79 44.58 28.87
N PRO A 893 -27.32 43.32 28.93
CA PRO A 893 -28.17 42.16 28.71
C PRO A 893 -29.10 41.93 29.92
N LEU A 894 -30.39 41.76 29.62
CA LEU A 894 -31.39 41.28 30.58
C LEU A 894 -31.52 39.76 30.43
N VAL A 895 -31.19 39.03 31.49
CA VAL A 895 -31.00 37.58 31.52
C VAL A 895 -32.06 36.93 32.43
N ASN A 896 -32.66 35.82 32.00
CA ASN A 896 -33.41 34.90 32.87
C ASN A 896 -32.53 33.68 33.20
N CYS A 897 -32.40 33.35 34.49
CA CYS A 897 -31.67 32.17 34.94
C CYS A 897 -32.31 31.52 36.18
N VAL A 898 -32.75 30.27 36.06
CA VAL A 898 -33.27 29.45 37.17
C VAL A 898 -32.26 29.25 38.31
N PHE A 899 -30.98 29.46 38.02
CA PHE A 899 -29.89 29.41 38.98
C PHE A 899 -29.34 30.81 39.35
N LYS A 900 -30.09 31.91 39.14
CA LYS A 900 -29.65 33.30 39.44
C LYS A 900 -28.95 33.49 40.80
N THR A 901 -29.48 32.91 41.88
CA THR A 901 -28.89 32.99 43.23
C THR A 901 -27.48 32.39 43.29
N GLU A 902 -27.25 31.30 42.54
CA GLU A 902 -25.98 30.60 42.47
C GLU A 902 -24.99 31.36 41.58
N PHE A 903 -25.46 31.88 40.43
CA PHE A 903 -24.68 32.80 39.60
C PHE A 903 -24.22 34.04 40.39
N PHE A 904 -25.12 34.68 41.16
CA PHE A 904 -24.77 35.81 42.03
C PHE A 904 -23.74 35.42 43.09
N THR A 905 -23.84 34.21 43.67
CA THR A 905 -22.86 33.73 44.66
C THR A 905 -21.48 33.56 44.04
N GLN A 906 -21.39 32.84 42.92
CA GLN A 906 -20.11 32.60 42.26
C GLN A 906 -19.52 33.88 41.70
N LEU A 907 -20.33 34.78 41.14
CA LEU A 907 -19.86 36.10 40.68
C LEU A 907 -19.38 36.97 41.86
N THR A 908 -20.06 36.95 43.01
CA THR A 908 -19.59 37.64 44.23
C THR A 908 -18.24 37.09 44.68
N ASN A 909 -18.05 35.77 44.61
CA ASN A 909 -16.78 35.11 44.97
C ASN A 909 -15.65 35.45 43.99
N VAL A 910 -15.90 35.47 42.67
CA VAL A 910 -14.92 35.90 41.66
C VAL A 910 -14.55 37.37 41.82
N LEU A 911 -15.54 38.25 42.08
CA LEU A 911 -15.36 39.67 42.40
C LEU A 911 -14.85 39.93 43.84
N ARG A 912 -14.52 38.89 44.62
CA ARG A 912 -14.03 39.01 46.01
C ARG A 912 -14.92 39.89 46.91
N GLY A 913 -16.22 39.92 46.67
CA GLY A 913 -17.20 40.72 47.40
C GLY A 913 -17.58 42.07 46.76
N SER A 914 -16.89 42.56 45.72
CA SER A 914 -17.15 43.90 45.14
C SER A 914 -18.39 44.00 44.24
N LEU A 915 -19.37 43.09 44.36
CA LEU A 915 -20.55 43.05 43.50
C LEU A 915 -21.67 43.96 44.02
N THR A 916 -21.91 45.08 43.34
CA THR A 916 -23.05 45.97 43.59
C THR A 916 -24.36 45.30 43.12
N LEU A 917 -25.01 44.55 44.01
CA LEU A 917 -26.30 43.91 43.77
C LEU A 917 -27.46 44.84 44.21
N GLN A 918 -28.08 45.50 43.23
CA GLN A 918 -29.27 46.32 43.40
C GLN A 918 -30.54 45.45 43.37
N ILE A 919 -31.43 45.66 44.33
CA ILE A 919 -32.70 44.95 44.45
C ILE A 919 -33.82 45.96 44.74
N GLY A 920 -34.84 46.03 43.89
CA GLY A 920 -35.95 47.00 43.96
C GLY A 920 -37.19 46.53 43.21
N GLU A 921 -38.24 47.35 43.10
CA GLU A 921 -39.49 46.92 42.42
C GLU A 921 -39.34 46.75 40.89
N THR A 922 -38.36 47.42 40.30
CA THR A 922 -38.06 47.37 38.87
C THR A 922 -36.61 46.95 38.62
N ILE A 923 -36.37 46.31 37.47
CA ILE A 923 -35.02 45.92 37.04
C ILE A 923 -34.44 47.04 36.17
N GLN A 924 -33.35 47.66 36.62
CA GLN A 924 -32.66 48.74 35.91
C GLN A 924 -31.63 48.18 34.92
N TYR A 925 -31.59 48.69 33.69
CA TYR A 925 -30.66 48.27 32.64
C TYR A 925 -30.51 49.33 31.54
N ASN A 926 -29.37 49.44 30.87
CA ASN A 926 -29.22 50.29 29.70
C ASN A 926 -29.82 49.63 28.45
N LYS A 927 -31.00 50.06 28.01
CA LYS A 927 -31.71 49.51 26.83
C LYS A 927 -31.05 49.87 25.49
N LYS A 928 -30.27 50.95 25.47
CA LYS A 928 -29.26 51.32 24.48
C LYS A 928 -28.03 51.84 25.25
N PRO A 929 -26.82 51.87 24.68
CA PRO A 929 -25.66 52.46 25.34
C PRO A 929 -25.97 53.86 25.89
N GLY A 930 -25.64 54.11 27.15
CA GLY A 930 -25.91 55.36 27.85
C GLY A 930 -27.40 55.73 28.04
N LYS A 931 -28.36 54.84 27.73
CA LYS A 931 -29.80 55.10 27.90
C LYS A 931 -30.41 54.13 28.92
N PRO A 932 -30.47 54.51 30.21
CA PRO A 932 -31.07 53.69 31.26
C PRO A 932 -32.57 53.52 31.01
N ALA A 933 -33.07 52.34 31.36
CA ALA A 933 -34.46 51.95 31.30
C ALA A 933 -34.78 51.03 32.48
N GLN A 934 -36.08 50.83 32.73
CA GLN A 934 -36.56 49.95 33.79
C GLN A 934 -37.52 48.92 33.21
N VAL A 935 -37.49 47.69 33.74
CA VAL A 935 -38.50 46.65 33.50
C VAL A 935 -39.32 46.50 34.77
N LYS A 936 -40.63 46.68 34.70
CA LYS A 936 -41.52 46.47 35.85
C LYS A 936 -41.71 44.97 36.08
N VAL A 937 -41.68 44.52 37.34
CA VAL A 937 -42.05 43.14 37.68
C VAL A 937 -43.35 43.18 38.47
N VAL A 938 -44.31 42.33 38.11
CA VAL A 938 -45.66 42.30 38.67
C VAL A 938 -45.97 40.91 39.19
N LYS A 939 -46.57 40.86 40.38
CA LYS A 939 -47.01 39.63 41.05
C LYS A 939 -48.38 39.24 40.51
N ASP A 940 -48.41 38.20 39.68
CA ASP A 940 -49.57 37.81 38.88
C ASP A 940 -49.93 36.33 39.14
N PRO A 941 -51.03 36.05 39.89
CA PRO A 941 -51.43 34.70 40.24
C PRO A 941 -51.86 33.81 39.06
N ALA A 942 -52.17 34.38 37.90
CA ALA A 942 -52.61 33.64 36.72
C ALA A 942 -51.44 33.10 35.87
N VAL A 943 -50.21 33.53 36.16
CA VAL A 943 -49.01 33.04 35.47
C VAL A 943 -48.77 31.56 35.83
N PRO A 944 -48.46 30.69 34.85
CA PRO A 944 -48.06 29.32 35.12
C PRO A 944 -46.70 29.23 35.85
N ARG A 945 -46.07 28.06 35.84
CA ARG A 945 -44.91 27.72 36.68
C ARG A 945 -43.67 28.62 36.47
N ASP A 946 -43.55 29.25 35.31
CA ASP A 946 -42.37 29.98 34.83
C ASP A 946 -42.73 31.44 34.47
N ASP A 947 -41.75 32.36 34.52
CA ASP A 947 -42.02 33.81 34.43
C ASP A 947 -42.36 34.25 32.99
N LEU A 948 -43.37 35.11 32.81
CA LEU A 948 -43.82 35.59 31.50
C LEU A 948 -43.41 37.04 31.25
N TYR A 949 -42.59 37.29 30.23
CA TYR A 949 -42.31 38.65 29.75
C TYR A 949 -43.35 39.12 28.73
N LYS A 950 -44.00 40.26 28.97
CA LYS A 950 -44.98 40.88 28.06
C LYS A 950 -44.83 42.41 28.06
N SER A 951 -44.56 43.00 26.90
CA SER A 951 -44.60 44.45 26.64
C SER A 951 -43.85 45.35 27.64
N GLY A 952 -42.69 44.91 28.16
CA GLY A 952 -41.89 45.68 29.14
C GLY A 952 -42.22 45.39 30.61
N THR A 953 -43.14 44.46 30.87
CA THR A 953 -43.46 43.94 32.21
C THR A 953 -43.10 42.45 32.29
N ILE A 954 -42.53 42.03 33.42
CA ILE A 954 -42.35 40.62 33.78
C ILE A 954 -43.47 40.24 34.75
N HIS A 955 -44.28 39.26 34.37
CA HIS A 955 -45.32 38.69 35.22
C HIS A 955 -44.75 37.44 35.91
N THR A 956 -44.84 37.37 37.23
CA THR A 956 -44.42 36.21 38.02
C THR A 956 -45.44 35.88 39.10
N GLY A 957 -45.75 34.59 39.31
CA GLY A 957 -46.64 34.18 40.41
C GLY A 957 -46.05 34.43 41.81
N PRO A 958 -46.78 34.14 42.89
CA PRO A 958 -46.29 34.34 44.25
C PRO A 958 -45.04 33.49 44.58
N GLY A 959 -44.10 34.06 45.34
CA GLY A 959 -42.95 33.39 45.94
C GLY A 959 -43.09 33.15 47.45
N GLU A 960 -42.06 32.54 48.03
CA GLU A 960 -41.90 32.43 49.49
C GLU A 960 -41.29 33.73 50.05
N PRO A 961 -41.56 34.12 51.31
CA PRO A 961 -41.05 35.35 51.92
C PRO A 961 -39.52 35.55 51.79
N PRO A 962 -39.00 36.80 51.66
CA PRO A 962 -37.57 37.07 51.48
C PRO A 962 -36.63 36.57 52.59
N ASN A 963 -37.15 36.34 53.79
CA ASN A 963 -36.42 35.77 54.93
C ASN A 963 -36.41 34.22 54.96
N SER A 964 -37.03 33.55 53.99
CA SER A 964 -37.14 32.08 53.96
C SER A 964 -35.78 31.39 53.77
N VAL A 965 -35.48 30.42 54.65
CA VAL A 965 -34.23 29.65 54.66
C VAL A 965 -34.45 28.24 54.10
N SER A 966 -33.41 27.61 53.56
CA SER A 966 -33.46 26.19 53.18
C SER A 966 -33.74 25.28 54.38
N LYS A 967 -34.65 24.31 54.21
CA LYS A 967 -34.79 23.20 55.17
C LYS A 967 -33.49 22.38 55.20
N PRO A 968 -33.15 21.70 56.31
CA PRO A 968 -31.96 20.83 56.37
C PRO A 968 -31.95 19.77 55.27
N THR A 969 -30.76 19.35 54.83
CA THR A 969 -30.62 18.25 53.87
C THR A 969 -31.19 16.96 54.46
N PRO A 970 -32.16 16.28 53.79
CA PRO A 970 -32.71 15.04 54.32
C PRO A 970 -31.63 13.98 54.54
N LYS A 971 -31.53 13.45 55.77
CA LYS A 971 -30.67 12.31 56.06
C LYS A 971 -31.09 11.15 55.16
N GLY A 972 -30.17 10.64 54.35
CA GLY A 972 -30.46 9.55 53.43
C GLY A 972 -30.86 8.30 54.20
N LYS A 973 -32.00 7.68 53.86
CA LYS A 973 -32.41 6.39 54.45
C LYS A 973 -31.26 5.40 54.35
N GLN A 974 -30.91 4.75 55.46
CA GLN A 974 -30.06 3.57 55.45
C GLN A 974 -30.82 2.46 54.70
N ILE A 975 -30.44 2.23 53.46
CA ILE A 975 -30.88 1.05 52.71
C ILE A 975 -29.95 -0.07 53.13
N ALA A 976 -30.49 -1.07 53.85
CA ALA A 976 -29.73 -2.25 54.22
C ALA A 976 -29.05 -2.87 52.99
N ALA A 977 -27.78 -3.26 53.13
CA ALA A 977 -26.99 -3.77 52.03
C ALA A 977 -27.63 -5.04 51.46
N LYS A 978 -28.22 -4.94 50.26
CA LYS A 978 -28.72 -6.13 49.55
C LYS A 978 -27.51 -7.00 49.17
N PRO A 979 -27.48 -8.29 49.51
CA PRO A 979 -26.35 -9.15 49.19
C PRO A 979 -26.14 -9.20 47.67
N ILE A 980 -24.87 -9.12 47.26
CA ILE A 980 -24.45 -8.99 45.85
C ILE A 980 -24.83 -10.22 45.00
N THR A 981 -25.13 -11.35 45.63
CA THR A 981 -25.35 -12.68 45.03
C THR A 981 -26.67 -12.88 44.27
N LYS A 982 -27.55 -11.86 44.14
CA LYS A 982 -28.76 -11.93 43.28
C LYS A 982 -28.93 -10.74 42.33
N GLY A 983 -27.86 -10.40 41.62
CA GLY A 983 -27.99 -9.73 40.32
C GLY A 983 -28.74 -10.63 39.33
N LYS A 984 -29.71 -10.08 38.57
CA LYS A 984 -30.45 -10.83 37.54
C LYS A 984 -29.58 -11.11 36.31
N LEU A 985 -28.71 -12.11 36.37
CA LEU A 985 -28.28 -12.82 35.17
C LEU A 985 -29.46 -13.63 34.62
N LEU A 986 -29.52 -13.73 33.29
CA LEU A 986 -30.35 -14.64 32.50
C LEU A 986 -31.88 -14.58 32.73
N ARG A 987 -32.63 -14.30 31.66
CA ARG A 987 -33.96 -14.92 31.52
C ARG A 987 -33.70 -16.42 31.28
N PRO A 988 -34.36 -17.35 32.01
CA PRO A 988 -34.44 -18.74 31.56
C PRO A 988 -35.10 -18.75 30.18
N GLY A 989 -34.35 -19.20 29.17
CA GLY A 989 -34.68 -19.03 27.75
C GLY A 989 -34.11 -20.13 26.87
N GLY A 990 -33.95 -21.33 27.44
CA GLY A 990 -33.72 -22.57 26.70
C GLY A 990 -34.99 -23.42 26.70
N PRO A 991 -35.30 -24.17 25.62
CA PRO A 991 -36.47 -25.03 25.57
C PRO A 991 -36.32 -26.21 26.55
N GLY A 992 -37.34 -26.46 27.38
CA GLY A 992 -37.45 -27.65 28.25
C GLY A 992 -37.54 -27.38 29.76
N GLY A 993 -37.18 -26.19 30.26
CA GLY A 993 -37.15 -25.90 31.69
C GLY A 993 -38.52 -25.61 32.32
N GLY A 994 -39.18 -26.63 32.90
CA GLY A 994 -40.43 -26.48 33.66
C GLY A 994 -40.23 -25.86 35.06
N PRO A 995 -41.18 -25.06 35.59
CA PRO A 995 -41.06 -24.44 36.91
C PRO A 995 -41.50 -25.37 38.04
N SER A 996 -40.59 -25.70 38.96
CA SER A 996 -40.94 -26.42 40.19
C SER A 996 -41.76 -25.56 41.15
N LYS A 997 -42.85 -26.11 41.69
CA LYS A 997 -43.63 -25.54 42.79
C LYS A 997 -43.06 -26.03 44.12
N LEU A 998 -42.83 -25.12 45.06
CA LEU A 998 -42.98 -25.40 46.49
C LEU A 998 -43.23 -24.07 47.24
N ALA A 999 -44.07 -24.11 48.26
CA ALA A 999 -44.51 -22.95 49.02
C ALA A 999 -44.66 -23.28 50.50
N SER A 1000 -44.50 -22.29 51.38
CA SER A 1000 -45.10 -22.24 52.72
C SER A 1000 -44.81 -20.90 53.42
N ARG A 1001 -45.34 -20.71 54.63
CA ARG A 1001 -45.45 -19.43 55.37
C ARG A 1001 -44.43 -19.33 56.53
N PRO A 1002 -44.21 -18.12 57.09
CA PRO A 1002 -43.19 -17.89 58.12
C PRO A 1002 -43.64 -18.30 59.54
N ALA A 1003 -42.66 -18.46 60.43
CA ALA A 1003 -42.83 -18.55 61.88
C ALA A 1003 -42.17 -17.36 62.59
N GLN A 1004 -42.64 -17.04 63.79
CA GLN A 1004 -42.11 -15.99 64.69
C GLN A 1004 -41.77 -16.60 66.08
N PRO A 1005 -41.11 -15.86 67.00
CA PRO A 1005 -40.11 -16.45 67.90
C PRO A 1005 -40.61 -16.86 69.30
N ARG A 1006 -39.75 -17.58 70.01
CA ARG A 1006 -39.72 -17.69 71.48
C ARG A 1006 -38.26 -17.64 71.98
N ALA A 1007 -38.04 -17.43 73.28
CA ALA A 1007 -36.75 -16.94 73.79
C ALA A 1007 -36.45 -17.35 75.25
N VAL A 1008 -35.15 -17.31 75.63
CA VAL A 1008 -34.61 -17.23 77.02
C VAL A 1008 -34.79 -18.56 77.83
N PRO A 1009 -33.88 -18.98 78.76
CA PRO A 1009 -32.95 -18.18 79.59
C PRO A 1009 -31.47 -18.63 79.73
N THR A 1010 -30.69 -17.79 80.42
CA THR A 1010 -29.40 -18.02 81.15
C THR A 1010 -29.70 -18.34 82.65
N PRO A 1011 -28.79 -18.78 83.57
CA PRO A 1011 -27.37 -18.35 83.72
C PRO A 1011 -26.35 -19.35 84.34
N ALA A 1012 -25.11 -18.87 84.57
CA ALA A 1012 -24.17 -19.14 85.69
C ALA A 1012 -23.71 -20.59 86.06
N ALA A 1013 -22.51 -20.83 86.60
CA ALA A 1013 -21.24 -20.08 86.63
C ALA A 1013 -20.08 -20.97 87.16
N ALA A 1014 -18.84 -20.68 86.76
CA ALA A 1014 -17.62 -21.09 87.49
C ALA A 1014 -16.42 -20.17 87.14
N GLN A 1015 -15.58 -19.87 88.13
CA GLN A 1015 -14.27 -19.20 88.03
C GLN A 1015 -13.23 -20.10 88.77
N PRO A 1016 -11.95 -19.72 89.03
CA PRO A 1016 -11.17 -18.55 88.60
C PRO A 1016 -9.72 -18.84 88.14
N ARG A 1017 -9.09 -17.82 87.50
CA ARG A 1017 -7.71 -17.33 87.80
C ARG A 1017 -7.46 -16.02 87.04
N ALA A 1018 -6.54 -15.18 87.53
CA ALA A 1018 -6.47 -13.77 87.09
C ALA A 1018 -5.04 -13.18 87.17
N VAL A 1019 -4.69 -12.37 86.13
CA VAL A 1019 -3.71 -11.24 86.01
C VAL A 1019 -2.28 -11.35 86.61
N PRO A 1020 -1.25 -10.77 85.95
CA PRO A 1020 -1.05 -9.31 85.93
C PRO A 1020 -0.72 -8.65 84.55
N GLN A 1021 -0.63 -7.33 84.61
CA GLN A 1021 -0.21 -6.32 83.60
C GLN A 1021 0.84 -5.39 84.30
N PRO A 1022 1.42 -4.32 83.72
CA PRO A 1022 1.39 -3.78 82.33
C PRO A 1022 2.80 -3.36 81.77
N GLU A 1023 2.82 -2.62 80.64
CA GLU A 1023 3.68 -1.43 80.32
C GLU A 1023 4.57 -1.39 79.04
N VAL A 1024 4.10 -0.58 78.06
CA VAL A 1024 4.77 0.54 77.31
C VAL A 1024 6.07 0.33 76.45
N SER A 1025 6.04 0.93 75.23
CA SER A 1025 7.16 1.32 74.30
C SER A 1025 7.86 0.24 73.44
N GLN A 1026 8.53 0.53 72.31
CA GLN A 1026 8.38 1.56 71.24
C GLN A 1026 9.09 1.11 69.92
N ALA A 1027 8.49 1.43 68.75
CA ALA A 1027 9.09 1.78 67.43
C ALA A 1027 10.19 0.95 66.69
N ARG A 1028 10.15 1.04 65.34
CA ARG A 1028 11.18 0.73 64.30
C ARG A 1028 11.53 -0.76 64.03
N PRO A 1029 12.22 -1.08 62.89
CA PRO A 1029 12.58 -0.28 61.71
C PRO A 1029 12.05 -0.83 60.35
N VAL A 1030 12.34 -0.09 59.27
CA VAL A 1030 12.13 -0.49 57.86
C VAL A 1030 13.42 -1.13 57.31
N PRO A 1031 13.37 -2.16 56.45
CA PRO A 1031 14.57 -2.68 55.77
C PRO A 1031 14.98 -1.77 54.60
N ALA A 1032 16.27 -1.41 54.56
CA ALA A 1032 16.95 -0.78 53.43
C ALA A 1032 18.21 -1.59 53.08
N PRO A 1033 18.67 -1.58 51.81
CA PRO A 1033 19.79 -2.42 51.39
C PRO A 1033 21.15 -1.83 51.81
N VAL A 1034 22.08 -2.70 52.20
CA VAL A 1034 23.51 -2.38 52.43
C VAL A 1034 24.34 -3.54 51.86
N ALA A 1035 25.53 -3.23 51.35
CA ALA A 1035 26.45 -4.19 50.74
C ALA A 1035 27.77 -4.30 51.52
N ALA A 1036 28.53 -5.38 51.25
CA ALA A 1036 29.93 -5.59 51.65
C ALA A 1036 30.15 -5.76 53.18
N LEU A 1037 31.26 -6.32 53.70
CA LEU A 1037 32.50 -6.88 53.12
C LEU A 1037 33.16 -7.79 54.17
N SER A 1038 33.81 -8.91 53.82
CA SER A 1038 35.07 -9.40 54.46
C SER A 1038 35.53 -10.82 54.04
N ASN A 1039 36.83 -11.01 54.25
CA ASN A 1039 37.73 -12.18 54.20
C ASN A 1039 37.13 -13.55 54.64
N GLY A 1040 37.70 -14.71 54.26
CA GLY A 1040 38.82 -14.97 53.35
C GLY A 1040 39.72 -16.16 53.78
N MET A 1041 39.89 -17.15 52.88
CA MET A 1041 40.78 -18.33 52.90
C MET A 1041 40.84 -18.84 51.44
N GLY A 1042 41.87 -19.45 50.86
CA GLY A 1042 43.13 -20.00 51.39
C GLY A 1042 43.13 -21.54 51.34
N ALA A 1043 44.01 -22.25 50.62
CA ALA A 1043 45.04 -21.86 49.64
C ALA A 1043 45.49 -23.09 48.82
N HIS A 1044 46.14 -22.91 47.65
CA HIS A 1044 47.12 -23.87 47.11
C HIS A 1044 48.20 -23.16 46.26
N ALA A 1045 49.41 -23.72 46.28
CA ALA A 1045 50.68 -23.25 45.69
C ALA A 1045 51.01 -24.08 44.41
N ARG A 1046 52.01 -23.85 43.53
CA ARG A 1046 53.08 -22.84 43.20
C ARG A 1046 53.62 -23.31 41.81
N THR A 1047 54.49 -22.70 40.99
CA THR A 1047 55.35 -21.49 40.89
C THR A 1047 55.58 -21.27 39.36
N ALA A 1048 56.11 -20.19 38.78
CA ALA A 1048 56.66 -18.89 39.19
C ALA A 1048 56.26 -17.85 38.09
N SER A 1049 56.90 -16.72 37.75
CA SER A 1049 58.16 -16.06 38.13
C SER A 1049 58.06 -14.51 37.93
N ALA A 1050 59.11 -13.84 37.48
CA ALA A 1050 59.17 -12.42 37.10
C ALA A 1050 59.97 -12.26 35.78
N GLY A 1051 59.87 -11.17 35.01
CA GLY A 1051 59.09 -9.93 35.21
C GLY A 1051 59.42 -8.88 34.14
N SER A 1052 59.45 -7.60 34.53
CA SER A 1052 59.63 -6.38 33.70
C SER A 1052 58.33 -5.81 33.10
N SER A 1053 58.10 -4.53 33.39
CA SER A 1053 56.87 -3.80 33.05
C SER A 1053 57.09 -2.77 31.93
N ARG A 1054 56.31 -2.85 30.85
CA ARG A 1054 56.02 -1.71 29.97
C ARG A 1054 54.53 -1.66 29.65
N THR A 1055 53.99 -0.45 29.57
CA THR A 1055 52.55 -0.17 29.44
C THR A 1055 52.03 -0.39 28.02
N PRO A 1056 50.92 -1.14 27.84
CA PRO A 1056 50.13 -1.10 26.60
C PRO A 1056 49.46 0.28 26.40
N PRO A 1057 49.09 0.65 25.15
CA PRO A 1057 48.43 1.91 24.84
C PRO A 1057 46.97 1.98 25.33
N PRO A 1058 46.40 3.19 25.48
CA PRO A 1058 45.01 3.38 25.93
C PRO A 1058 43.96 2.92 24.88
N PRO A 1059 42.74 2.59 25.32
CA PRO A 1059 41.65 2.15 24.45
C PRO A 1059 41.12 3.28 23.54
N PRO A 1060 40.47 2.95 22.41
CA PRO A 1060 39.93 3.93 21.46
C PRO A 1060 38.77 4.75 22.05
N PRO A 1061 38.56 5.99 21.56
CA PRO A 1061 37.47 6.86 22.03
C PRO A 1061 36.08 6.33 21.64
N PRO A 1062 35.02 6.68 22.38
CA PRO A 1062 33.66 6.28 22.07
C PRO A 1062 33.16 6.89 20.74
N PRO A 1063 32.22 6.21 20.05
CA PRO A 1063 31.71 6.67 18.75
C PRO A 1063 30.99 8.01 18.85
N ALA A 1064 31.12 8.82 17.80
CA ALA A 1064 30.49 10.14 17.71
C ALA A 1064 28.95 10.04 17.71
N ALA A 1065 28.30 11.04 18.32
CA ALA A 1065 26.85 11.13 18.33
C ALA A 1065 26.28 11.31 16.90
N PRO A 1066 25.11 10.72 16.58
CA PRO A 1066 24.51 10.85 15.26
C PRO A 1066 24.17 12.31 14.94
N ALA A 1067 24.43 12.72 13.70
CA ALA A 1067 24.19 14.08 13.25
C ALA A 1067 22.69 14.42 13.24
N GLN A 1068 22.34 15.61 13.74
CA GLN A 1068 20.96 16.10 13.69
C GLN A 1068 20.50 16.37 12.24
N PRO A 1069 19.22 16.14 11.91
CA PRO A 1069 18.68 16.45 10.59
C PRO A 1069 18.74 17.96 10.32
N LYS A 1070 19.15 18.34 9.11
CA LYS A 1070 19.31 19.75 8.70
C LYS A 1070 17.95 20.32 8.24
N GLU A 1071 17.44 21.32 8.94
CA GLU A 1071 16.26 22.07 8.51
C GLU A 1071 16.56 22.84 7.20
N PRO A 1072 15.75 22.71 6.12
CA PRO A 1072 16.04 23.30 4.82
C PRO A 1072 15.82 24.82 4.81
N ARG A 1073 16.74 25.55 4.18
CA ARG A 1073 16.78 27.02 4.18
C ARG A 1073 16.48 27.59 2.80
N TYR A 1074 15.62 28.60 2.78
CA TYR A 1074 15.21 29.30 1.57
C TYR A 1074 15.52 30.79 1.69
N LYS A 1075 15.77 31.44 0.55
CA LYS A 1075 16.09 32.85 0.42
C LYS A 1075 14.96 33.55 -0.33
N ALA A 1076 14.50 34.69 0.20
CA ALA A 1076 13.53 35.54 -0.46
C ALA A 1076 14.15 36.26 -1.67
N LEU A 1077 13.56 36.09 -2.86
CA LEU A 1077 14.02 36.73 -4.11
C LEU A 1077 13.55 38.19 -4.24
N TYR A 1078 12.43 38.52 -3.60
CA TYR A 1078 11.76 39.82 -3.65
C TYR A 1078 11.14 40.13 -2.29
N ASP A 1079 10.92 41.42 -2.01
CA ASP A 1079 10.15 41.85 -0.84
C ASP A 1079 8.69 41.40 -0.97
N PHE A 1080 8.15 40.84 0.11
CA PHE A 1080 6.75 40.43 0.20
C PHE A 1080 6.14 40.99 1.49
N ALA A 1081 5.17 41.89 1.36
CA ALA A 1081 4.41 42.42 2.49
C ALA A 1081 3.13 41.61 2.68
N GLY A 1082 3.06 40.79 3.72
CA GLY A 1082 1.89 39.99 4.06
C GLY A 1082 0.69 40.89 4.37
N GLN A 1083 -0.44 40.64 3.69
CA GLN A 1083 -1.64 41.48 3.76
C GLN A 1083 -2.65 40.99 4.80
N SER A 1084 -2.61 39.68 5.14
CA SER A 1084 -3.43 39.09 6.22
C SER A 1084 -2.58 38.59 7.39
N ALA A 1085 -3.21 38.45 8.55
CA ALA A 1085 -2.55 38.05 9.81
C ALA A 1085 -2.03 36.59 9.86
N GLY A 1086 -2.07 35.87 8.73
CA GLY A 1086 -1.45 34.54 8.56
C GLY A 1086 -0.29 34.52 7.57
N GLU A 1087 0.02 35.63 6.91
CA GLU A 1087 1.13 35.75 5.95
C GLU A 1087 2.42 36.21 6.64
N LEU A 1088 3.56 35.67 6.23
CA LEU A 1088 4.87 36.08 6.75
C LEU A 1088 5.47 37.13 5.81
N SER A 1089 5.60 38.38 6.27
CA SER A 1089 6.30 39.41 5.53
C SER A 1089 7.80 39.10 5.44
N LEU A 1090 8.35 39.18 4.23
CA LEU A 1090 9.75 38.89 3.90
C LEU A 1090 10.43 40.12 3.33
N GLY A 1091 11.65 40.43 3.79
CA GLY A 1091 12.54 41.32 3.05
C GLY A 1091 13.23 40.56 1.92
N LYS A 1092 13.59 41.26 0.83
CA LYS A 1092 14.45 40.68 -0.21
C LYS A 1092 15.79 40.22 0.40
N ASP A 1093 16.29 39.10 -0.12
CA ASP A 1093 17.49 38.38 0.32
C ASP A 1093 17.41 37.80 1.76
N GLU A 1094 16.27 37.90 2.46
CA GLU A 1094 16.05 37.30 3.78
C GLU A 1094 16.06 35.76 3.73
N ILE A 1095 16.77 35.12 4.69
CA ILE A 1095 16.85 33.66 4.77
C ILE A 1095 15.89 33.12 5.84
N ILE A 1096 15.01 32.19 5.42
CA ILE A 1096 13.93 31.61 6.21
C ILE A 1096 13.94 30.07 6.15
N LEU A 1097 13.18 29.44 7.03
CA LEU A 1097 12.97 27.99 7.12
C LEU A 1097 11.56 27.66 6.60
N VAL A 1098 11.44 26.82 5.58
CA VAL A 1098 10.14 26.35 5.08
C VAL A 1098 9.79 25.04 5.79
N THR A 1099 8.72 25.06 6.59
CA THR A 1099 8.28 23.92 7.41
C THR A 1099 7.19 23.10 6.73
N GLN A 1100 6.42 23.68 5.80
CA GLN A 1100 5.41 22.95 5.02
C GLN A 1100 5.27 23.54 3.61
N LYS A 1101 5.28 22.68 2.58
CA LYS A 1101 5.05 23.08 1.18
C LYS A 1101 3.66 22.61 0.75
N GLU A 1102 2.78 23.54 0.33
CA GLU A 1102 1.51 23.18 -0.30
C GLU A 1102 1.56 23.38 -1.83
N GLY A 1103 0.76 22.57 -2.55
CA GLY A 1103 0.67 22.59 -4.02
C GLY A 1103 -0.19 23.73 -4.60
N ASN A 1104 -0.56 24.72 -3.78
CA ASN A 1104 -1.37 25.89 -4.14
C ASN A 1104 -0.50 27.15 -4.40
N GLY A 1105 0.83 27.03 -4.37
CA GLY A 1105 1.77 28.14 -4.55
C GLY A 1105 2.09 28.91 -3.27
N TRP A 1106 1.65 28.44 -2.10
CA TRP A 1106 1.97 29.02 -0.79
C TRP A 1106 2.68 28.00 0.10
N TRP A 1107 3.76 28.41 0.72
CA TRP A 1107 4.54 27.59 1.65
C TRP A 1107 4.51 28.21 3.04
N LEU A 1108 4.34 27.39 4.07
CA LEU A 1108 4.45 27.82 5.46
C LEU A 1108 5.93 27.97 5.78
N ALA A 1109 6.32 29.20 6.10
CA ALA A 1109 7.69 29.55 6.42
C ALA A 1109 7.79 30.15 7.84
N SER A 1110 9.01 30.16 8.36
CA SER A 1110 9.35 30.75 9.65
C SER A 1110 10.74 31.36 9.59
N ARG A 1111 10.98 32.41 10.37
CA ARG A 1111 12.32 33.00 10.50
C ARG A 1111 13.31 32.03 11.13
N LEU A 1112 14.60 32.19 10.86
CA LEU A 1112 15.69 31.34 11.39
C LEU A 1112 15.74 31.30 12.93
N ASP A 1113 15.26 32.36 13.60
CA ASP A 1113 15.14 32.47 15.05
C ASP A 1113 13.80 31.96 15.61
N LYS A 1114 12.89 31.51 14.72
CA LYS A 1114 11.51 31.07 14.98
C LYS A 1114 10.65 32.13 15.68
N SER A 1115 10.99 33.42 15.53
CA SER A 1115 10.26 34.57 16.09
C SER A 1115 8.90 34.84 15.43
N ALA A 1116 8.78 34.51 14.15
CA ALA A 1116 7.57 34.67 13.35
C ALA A 1116 7.43 33.50 12.36
N SER A 1117 6.18 33.10 12.10
CA SER A 1117 5.82 32.08 11.12
C SER A 1117 4.50 32.44 10.43
N GLY A 1118 4.39 32.07 9.15
CA GLY A 1118 3.24 32.41 8.31
C GLY A 1118 3.46 31.96 6.87
N TRP A 1119 2.45 32.16 6.04
CA TRP A 1119 2.47 31.76 4.63
C TRP A 1119 3.23 32.77 3.78
N ALA A 1120 4.06 32.26 2.88
CA ALA A 1120 4.79 33.04 1.87
C ALA A 1120 4.59 32.42 0.47
N PRO A 1121 4.57 33.21 -0.61
CA PRO A 1121 4.45 32.68 -1.97
C PRO A 1121 5.67 31.83 -2.34
N SER A 1122 5.47 30.61 -2.84
CA SER A 1122 6.58 29.72 -3.22
C SER A 1122 7.43 30.29 -4.36
N ALA A 1123 6.82 31.08 -5.25
CA ALA A 1123 7.50 31.76 -6.35
C ALA A 1123 8.47 32.87 -5.90
N TYR A 1124 8.46 33.25 -4.62
CA TYR A 1124 9.35 34.25 -4.04
C TYR A 1124 10.55 33.61 -3.30
N LEU A 1125 10.68 32.28 -3.31
CA LEU A 1125 11.62 31.53 -2.47
C LEU A 1125 12.56 30.61 -3.27
N GLU A 1126 13.87 30.85 -3.17
CA GLU A 1126 14.94 30.03 -3.75
C GLU A 1126 15.61 29.16 -2.68
N GLU A 1127 16.04 27.93 -3.00
CA GLU A 1127 16.67 27.03 -2.02
C GLU A 1127 18.17 27.30 -1.84
N VAL A 1128 18.63 27.50 -0.61
CA VAL A 1128 20.03 27.84 -0.32
C VAL A 1128 20.87 26.56 -0.20
N VAL A 1129 21.25 26.01 -1.35
CA VAL A 1129 22.12 24.83 -1.44
C VAL A 1129 23.53 25.16 -0.93
N GLN A 1130 23.82 24.84 0.32
CA GLN A 1130 25.18 24.95 0.87
C GLN A 1130 26.12 23.92 0.23
N ARG A 1131 26.96 24.37 -0.71
CA ARG A 1131 28.15 23.62 -1.12
C ARG A 1131 29.04 23.37 0.11
N ALA A 1132 29.51 22.14 0.27
CA ALA A 1132 30.52 21.81 1.28
C ALA A 1132 31.83 22.54 0.98
N ALA A 1133 32.53 23.00 2.01
CA ALA A 1133 33.90 23.49 1.88
C ALA A 1133 34.83 22.32 1.52
N ALA A 1134 35.87 22.61 0.72
CA ALA A 1134 36.88 21.62 0.37
C ALA A 1134 37.64 21.12 1.62
N PRO A 1135 38.04 19.84 1.68
CA PRO A 1135 38.87 19.34 2.77
C PRO A 1135 40.26 20.04 2.76
N PRO A 1136 40.88 20.26 3.93
CA PRO A 1136 42.22 20.82 4.00
C PRO A 1136 43.27 19.82 3.43
N PRO A 1137 44.40 20.32 2.90
CA PRO A 1137 45.47 19.45 2.40
C PRO A 1137 46.12 18.64 3.53
N PRO A 1138 46.71 17.47 3.22
CA PRO A 1138 47.38 16.63 4.22
C PRO A 1138 48.63 17.30 4.79
N PRO A 1139 49.00 17.00 6.05
CA PRO A 1139 50.17 17.60 6.70
C PRO A 1139 51.49 17.05 6.14
N ALA A 1140 52.50 17.91 6.03
CA ALA A 1140 53.86 17.55 5.64
C ALA A 1140 54.59 16.73 6.74
N PRO A 1141 55.58 15.90 6.39
CA PRO A 1141 56.35 15.10 7.35
C PRO A 1141 57.22 15.98 8.28
N PRO A 1142 57.49 15.53 9.52
CA PRO A 1142 58.06 16.37 10.56
C PRO A 1142 59.58 16.58 10.45
N ALA A 1143 60.01 17.85 10.49
CA ALA A 1143 61.40 18.24 10.74
C ALA A 1143 61.69 18.39 12.25
N ARG A 1144 62.98 18.37 12.63
CA ARG A 1144 63.43 18.47 14.05
C ARG A 1144 63.46 19.92 14.58
N PRO A 1145 63.41 20.14 15.92
CA PRO A 1145 63.03 21.42 16.51
C PRO A 1145 64.20 22.34 16.93
N ALA A 1146 63.93 23.65 17.02
CA ALA A 1146 64.76 24.64 17.72
C ALA A 1146 63.94 25.81 18.34
N ASN A 1147 64.46 26.37 19.43
CA ASN A 1147 63.84 27.28 20.42
C ASN A 1147 63.34 28.66 19.91
N GLY A 1148 62.37 29.29 20.62
CA GLY A 1148 62.12 30.76 20.53
C GLY A 1148 60.84 31.32 21.19
N LYS A 1149 60.97 32.36 22.04
CA LYS A 1149 59.95 33.30 22.60
C LYS A 1149 60.66 34.69 22.78
N PRO A 1150 60.02 35.88 22.98
CA PRO A 1150 58.63 36.16 23.43
C PRO A 1150 57.87 37.37 22.73
N LYS A 1151 56.74 37.78 23.36
CA LYS A 1151 55.78 38.93 23.19
C LYS A 1151 56.37 40.35 23.50
N PRO A 1152 55.62 41.51 23.53
CA PRO A 1152 54.19 41.90 23.23
C PRO A 1152 54.11 43.05 22.17
N PRO A 1153 53.23 44.12 22.14
CA PRO A 1153 51.87 44.47 22.67
C PRO A 1153 50.83 44.73 21.52
N ALA A 1154 49.85 45.67 21.41
CA ALA A 1154 49.27 46.79 22.21
C ALA A 1154 47.78 47.18 21.78
N PRO A 1155 47.05 48.07 22.50
CA PRO A 1155 45.65 48.57 22.21
C PRO A 1155 45.61 50.12 21.92
N PRO A 1156 44.52 50.97 22.05
CA PRO A 1156 43.07 50.79 22.40
C PRO A 1156 41.99 51.70 21.67
N ALA A 1157 40.69 51.59 22.07
CA ALA A 1157 39.60 52.64 22.13
C ALA A 1157 38.91 53.20 20.83
N LYS A 1158 37.66 53.74 20.77
CA LYS A 1158 36.44 53.81 21.66
C LYS A 1158 35.11 54.17 20.87
N ARG A 1159 33.95 54.20 21.59
CA ARG A 1159 32.50 54.50 21.25
C ARG A 1159 32.20 56.05 20.99
N PRO A 1160 30.97 56.65 20.80
CA PRO A 1160 29.52 56.17 20.84
C PRO A 1160 28.37 56.86 19.95
N ALA A 1161 27.20 56.17 19.84
CA ALA A 1161 25.75 56.56 20.03
C ALA A 1161 24.95 57.78 19.41
N ALA A 1162 23.86 57.45 18.65
CA ALA A 1162 22.39 57.71 18.86
C ALA A 1162 21.61 59.07 18.63
N ARG A 1163 20.39 59.00 18.00
CA ARG A 1163 19.03 59.57 18.39
C ARG A 1163 18.07 60.08 17.25
N LYS A 1164 16.78 59.65 17.26
CA LYS A 1164 15.47 60.36 16.96
C LYS A 1164 15.21 61.08 15.58
N ALA A 1165 13.98 61.39 15.09
CA ALA A 1165 12.56 61.03 15.41
C ALA A 1165 11.49 61.51 14.35
N VAL A 1166 10.34 60.81 14.27
CA VAL A 1166 8.91 61.28 14.11
C VAL A 1166 8.37 61.98 12.82
N ASN A 1167 7.24 61.43 12.28
CA ASN A 1167 6.09 61.95 11.46
C ASN A 1167 6.29 62.97 10.29
N GLY A 1168 5.42 63.05 9.25
CA GLY A 1168 4.24 62.28 8.84
C GLY A 1168 3.33 63.01 7.80
N ASP A 1169 2.22 62.36 7.38
CA ASP A 1169 1.08 62.85 6.53
C ASP A 1169 1.25 62.97 4.98
N SER A 1170 0.20 63.44 4.27
CA SER A 1170 -0.24 62.95 2.95
C SER A 1170 -0.90 64.00 2.01
N GLY A 1171 -1.16 63.65 0.73
CA GLY A 1171 -1.81 64.53 -0.26
C GLY A 1171 -2.30 63.84 -1.56
N ARG A 1172 -3.21 64.51 -2.30
CA ARG A 1172 -3.79 64.12 -3.63
C ARG A 1172 -3.28 65.09 -4.74
N ASP A 1173 -3.70 65.14 -6.01
CA ASP A 1173 -4.89 64.62 -6.74
C ASP A 1173 -4.73 64.67 -8.29
N SER A 1174 -5.73 64.15 -9.03
CA SER A 1174 -6.14 64.50 -10.42
C SER A 1174 -5.35 64.04 -11.69
N GLY A 1175 -6.08 63.90 -12.82
CA GLY A 1175 -5.58 63.67 -14.20
C GLY A 1175 -6.59 62.91 -15.11
N TYR A 1176 -6.90 63.37 -16.34
CA TYR A 1176 -8.02 62.84 -17.16
C TYR A 1176 -7.94 63.05 -18.70
N SER A 1177 -8.19 61.98 -19.48
CA SER A 1177 -8.66 61.94 -20.91
C SER A 1177 -8.78 60.44 -21.32
N GLY A 1178 -9.71 59.88 -22.11
CA GLY A 1178 -10.52 60.35 -23.25
C GLY A 1178 -9.97 59.73 -24.56
N SER A 1179 -10.70 59.08 -25.50
CA SER A 1179 -12.13 58.78 -25.75
C SER A 1179 -12.33 57.25 -25.99
N GLY A 1180 -13.51 56.59 -26.06
CA GLY A 1180 -14.76 56.84 -26.80
C GLY A 1180 -14.62 56.37 -28.27
N GLY A 1181 -15.49 55.53 -28.89
CA GLY A 1181 -16.76 54.84 -28.53
C GLY A 1181 -17.06 53.72 -29.57
N SER A 1182 -18.27 53.17 -29.78
CA SER A 1182 -19.60 53.35 -29.17
C SER A 1182 -20.61 52.28 -29.67
N THR A 1183 -21.58 51.88 -28.81
CA THR A 1183 -22.98 51.42 -29.14
C THR A 1183 -23.20 50.14 -29.99
N MET A 1184 -24.33 49.38 -29.89
CA MET A 1184 -25.57 49.53 -29.12
C MET A 1184 -26.26 48.16 -28.83
N GLU A 1185 -27.11 48.10 -27.78
CA GLU A 1185 -28.39 47.36 -27.56
C GLU A 1185 -28.74 46.05 -28.31
N SER A 1186 -29.59 45.11 -27.81
CA SER A 1186 -30.13 44.71 -26.48
C SER A 1186 -30.94 43.39 -26.71
N ALA A 1187 -31.51 42.61 -25.77
CA ALA A 1187 -31.63 42.59 -24.30
C ALA A 1187 -31.51 41.10 -23.82
N ARG A 1188 -32.26 40.43 -22.90
CA ARG A 1188 -33.39 40.75 -22.00
C ARG A 1188 -33.45 39.79 -20.76
N ASP A 1189 -34.48 39.96 -19.94
CA ASP A 1189 -34.80 39.42 -18.61
C ASP A 1189 -34.97 37.89 -18.40
N SER A 1190 -34.50 37.45 -17.22
CA SER A 1190 -35.21 36.61 -16.20
C SER A 1190 -35.00 35.08 -16.01
N SER A 1191 -34.43 34.76 -14.84
CA SER A 1191 -34.84 33.71 -13.87
C SER A 1191 -34.39 32.23 -13.99
N GLY A 1192 -33.75 31.73 -12.91
CA GLY A 1192 -33.66 30.30 -12.52
C GLY A 1192 -32.62 29.42 -13.27
N SER A 1193 -32.11 28.30 -12.72
CA SER A 1193 -32.20 27.75 -11.35
C SER A 1193 -31.15 26.63 -11.09
N ILE A 1194 -30.56 26.62 -9.89
CA ILE A 1194 -29.96 25.48 -9.14
C ILE A 1194 -29.22 24.35 -9.90
N ALA A 1195 -27.88 24.31 -9.73
CA ALA A 1195 -27.09 23.08 -9.53
C ALA A 1195 -25.70 23.41 -8.92
N GLY A 1196 -25.17 22.60 -7.98
CA GLY A 1196 -23.77 22.72 -7.54
C GLY A 1196 -23.39 22.21 -6.13
N GLY A 1197 -24.30 22.29 -5.15
CA GLY A 1197 -23.95 22.15 -3.71
C GLY A 1197 -23.64 20.75 -3.15
N LEU A 1198 -23.34 19.73 -3.97
CA LEU A 1198 -23.19 18.34 -3.50
C LEU A 1198 -21.72 17.90 -3.31
N ALA A 1199 -20.79 18.41 -4.11
CA ALA A 1199 -19.38 17.97 -4.09
C ALA A 1199 -18.64 18.40 -2.81
N GLU A 1200 -18.93 19.62 -2.33
CA GLU A 1200 -18.25 20.22 -1.17
C GLU A 1200 -18.63 19.53 0.16
N ALA A 1201 -19.89 19.14 0.29
CA ALA A 1201 -20.41 18.42 1.46
C ALA A 1201 -19.78 17.02 1.65
N LEU A 1202 -19.30 16.39 0.57
CA LEU A 1202 -18.60 15.11 0.64
C LEU A 1202 -17.15 15.26 1.13
N ARG A 1203 -16.41 16.27 0.65
CA ARG A 1203 -15.04 16.56 1.11
C ARG A 1203 -14.96 16.82 2.62
N GLN A 1204 -15.84 17.66 3.16
CA GLN A 1204 -15.85 17.97 4.60
C GLN A 1204 -16.09 16.74 5.48
N ARG A 1205 -16.90 15.77 5.02
CA ARG A 1205 -17.17 14.52 5.74
C ARG A 1205 -15.97 13.56 5.74
N GLN A 1206 -15.14 13.61 4.71
CA GLN A 1206 -13.96 12.74 4.58
C GLN A 1206 -12.83 13.20 5.49
N ALA A 1207 -12.57 14.52 5.58
CA ALA A 1207 -11.59 15.10 6.50
C ALA A 1207 -11.88 14.76 7.98
N ALA A 1208 -13.15 14.79 8.38
CA ALA A 1208 -13.58 14.53 9.76
C ALA A 1208 -13.32 13.09 10.26
N MET A 1209 -12.98 12.13 9.39
CA MET A 1209 -12.76 10.72 9.75
C MET A 1209 -11.29 10.37 10.06
N HIS A 1210 -10.32 11.19 9.65
CA HIS A 1210 -8.89 10.88 9.83
C HIS A 1210 -8.30 11.38 11.16
N GLY A 1211 -8.88 12.41 11.77
CA GLY A 1211 -8.29 13.12 12.93
C GLY A 1211 -8.30 12.41 14.29
N ARG A 1212 -8.37 11.07 14.37
CA ARG A 1212 -8.36 10.32 15.65
C ARG A 1212 -7.71 8.92 15.55
N LYS A 1213 -6.38 8.86 15.47
CA LYS A 1213 -5.59 7.67 15.87
C LYS A 1213 -4.07 7.89 15.95
N GLN A 1214 -3.58 8.59 16.98
CA GLN A 1214 -2.31 8.29 17.70
C GLN A 1214 -2.00 9.36 18.75
N GLU A 1215 -2.19 8.99 20.02
CA GLU A 1215 -1.36 9.30 21.19
C GLU A 1215 -1.90 8.45 22.35
N ASP A 1216 -1.04 8.07 23.30
CA ASP A 1216 -1.30 7.13 24.41
C ASP A 1216 -1.86 5.74 24.04
N TRP A 1217 -1.01 4.87 23.48
CA TRP A 1217 -0.68 3.51 24.00
C TRP A 1217 0.58 2.97 23.31
#